data_AF-A0A1I2GSI9-F1
#
_entry.id   AF-A0A1I2GSI9-F1
#
_cell.length_a   1.000
_cell.length_b   1.000
_cell.length_c   1.000
_cell.angle_alpha   90.00
_cell.angle_beta   90.00
_cell.angle_gamma   90.00
#
_symmetry.space_group_name_H-M   'P 1'
#
loop_
_entity.id
_entity.type
_entity.pdbx_description
1 polymer ?
#
loop_
_entity_poly.entity_id
_entity_poly.type
_entity_poly.pdbx_seq_one_letter_code
_entity_poly.pdbx_strand_id
1 'polypeptide(L)'
;MTSKSYRKLTQAEIQQLEINNSSADNWDNIQVKDGFDTKRVYACHFSGENRIGVLAGSMTFFGQLERPCGLYHAHFHNCTIGDDVYINQVKNYIANYDIEDHVLIDNIDLCAVDGESSFGNGIEISVLDETGGRKVMMYDKLSAHMAYIMAFYKHRTVFIERIEQMILHYTQGVCSARGFIGHHAKITNCREIKNVRIGAHTLVDGSSQIENGTINSNEHAPVRIGHDVILKNFIVSSGAVVTGAALVANCFVGQGCVLGSQYSAENSLFFANCQGFHGEACAVFAGPYTVTHHKSTLLIAGMFSFCNAGSGSNQSNHMYKLGPIHHGIVERGSKTTSDSYLLWPAKIGAFTLVMGRHYKNSDTSDMPFSYLLENDDESWLAPAINLKSVGTIRDVLKWPRRDKRTDPHKMDCVNFNLLSPFTIQKMGNAIHKLKEIKAISGETTAVFSYNNTKIERHALNRGLKLYHLAIMKFIGNSIITRLNTCSLNTANDVKACLQPDSQIGQGDWIDLAGLIAPKHAIVELLNQVEQGDIQELQQVEDCFYSLHDNYYNYEWNWTANFAATYFNKPLTSMSIEEIIQIIEEWRKSVVAIDKMLYEDAKKEFRLEAMTGFGMDGDHKTKQLDFESVRGKFESNDFVKEILTHIERKTALGERVIKQLEQANKKA
;
A
#
# COMPACT_ATOMS: atom_id res chain seq x y z
N MET A 1 -27.68 -28.15 -16.06
CA MET A 1 -26.74 -29.27 -15.85
C MET A 1 -27.18 -29.97 -14.59
N THR A 2 -27.55 -31.25 -14.69
CA THR A 2 -28.12 -32.04 -13.60
C THR A 2 -27.19 -32.02 -12.38
N SER A 3 -27.64 -31.42 -11.27
CA SER A 3 -26.94 -31.51 -10.00
C SER A 3 -26.86 -32.99 -9.61
N LYS A 4 -25.69 -33.62 -9.82
CA LYS A 4 -25.46 -35.00 -9.40
C LYS A 4 -25.60 -35.03 -7.87
N SER A 5 -26.62 -35.68 -7.35
CA SER A 5 -26.82 -35.79 -5.91
C SER A 5 -25.81 -36.79 -5.33
N TYR A 6 -25.41 -36.59 -4.08
CA TYR A 6 -24.65 -37.58 -3.34
C TYR A 6 -25.53 -38.80 -3.04
N ARG A 7 -24.93 -39.99 -3.07
CA ARG A 7 -25.55 -41.27 -2.68
C ARG A 7 -24.68 -42.00 -1.67
N LYS A 8 -25.27 -42.95 -0.94
CA LYS A 8 -24.50 -43.87 -0.10
C LYS A 8 -23.62 -44.80 -0.95
N LEU A 9 -22.56 -45.31 -0.35
CA LEU A 9 -21.77 -46.40 -0.92
C LEU A 9 -22.63 -47.67 -1.05
N THR A 10 -22.39 -48.41 -2.12
CA THR A 10 -22.93 -49.77 -2.30
C THR A 10 -22.07 -50.78 -1.55
N GLN A 11 -22.63 -51.95 -1.25
CA GLN A 11 -21.88 -53.02 -0.58
C GLN A 11 -20.62 -53.45 -1.36
N ALA A 12 -20.68 -53.47 -2.69
CA ALA A 12 -19.55 -53.81 -3.53
C ALA A 12 -18.44 -52.75 -3.46
N GLU A 13 -18.81 -51.46 -3.40
CA GLU A 13 -17.85 -50.37 -3.24
C GLU A 13 -17.17 -50.42 -1.87
N ILE A 14 -17.93 -50.71 -0.80
CA ILE A 14 -17.38 -50.88 0.55
C ILE A 14 -16.33 -52.00 0.58
N GLN A 15 -16.66 -53.18 0.06
CA GLN A 15 -15.72 -54.31 0.01
C GLN A 15 -14.45 -53.97 -0.78
N GLN A 16 -14.58 -53.23 -1.89
CA GLN A 16 -13.44 -52.82 -2.68
C GLN A 16 -12.56 -51.78 -1.98
N LEU A 17 -13.16 -50.85 -1.20
CA LEU A 17 -12.42 -49.90 -0.38
C LEU A 17 -11.63 -50.60 0.74
N GLU A 18 -12.22 -51.61 1.38
CA GLU A 18 -11.54 -52.44 2.39
C GLU A 18 -10.34 -53.19 1.80
N ILE A 19 -10.48 -53.75 0.59
CA ILE A 19 -9.36 -54.36 -0.16
C ILE A 19 -8.26 -53.34 -0.47
N ASN A 20 -8.63 -52.09 -0.73
CA ASN A 20 -7.70 -50.99 -0.95
C ASN A 20 -7.08 -50.47 0.37
N ASN A 21 -7.14 -51.23 1.47
CA ASN A 21 -6.69 -50.86 2.80
C ASN A 21 -7.37 -49.61 3.37
N SER A 22 -8.58 -49.27 2.89
CA SER A 22 -9.35 -48.17 3.43
C SER A 22 -10.34 -48.65 4.49
N SER A 23 -10.67 -47.80 5.44
CA SER A 23 -11.59 -48.11 6.55
C SER A 23 -12.43 -46.90 6.92
N ALA A 24 -13.59 -47.15 7.52
CA ALA A 24 -14.43 -46.11 8.10
C ALA A 24 -14.89 -46.50 9.51
N ASP A 25 -15.13 -45.52 10.37
CA ASP A 25 -15.83 -45.75 11.65
C ASP A 25 -17.27 -46.25 11.41
N ASN A 26 -17.94 -45.71 10.40
CA ASN A 26 -19.23 -46.14 9.89
C ASN A 26 -19.37 -45.78 8.41
N TRP A 27 -19.43 -46.79 7.53
CA TRP A 27 -19.60 -46.59 6.08
C TRP A 27 -20.91 -45.89 5.70
N ASP A 28 -21.95 -45.93 6.55
CA ASP A 28 -23.21 -45.20 6.30
C ASP A 28 -23.06 -43.68 6.29
N ASN A 29 -21.99 -43.16 6.90
CA ASN A 29 -21.67 -41.73 6.97
C ASN A 29 -20.90 -41.24 5.74
N ILE A 30 -20.56 -42.14 4.81
CA ILE A 30 -19.80 -41.81 3.61
C ILE A 30 -20.75 -41.72 2.41
N GLN A 31 -20.73 -40.57 1.75
CA GLN A 31 -21.53 -40.31 0.56
C GLN A 31 -20.63 -39.97 -0.64
N VAL A 32 -21.02 -40.43 -1.82
CA VAL A 32 -20.24 -40.26 -3.05
C VAL A 32 -21.13 -39.76 -4.20
N LYS A 33 -20.55 -39.01 -5.14
CA LYS A 33 -21.26 -38.61 -6.37
C LYS A 33 -21.40 -39.76 -7.37
N ASP A 34 -22.37 -39.65 -8.28
CA ASP A 34 -22.50 -40.57 -9.41
C ASP A 34 -21.29 -40.50 -10.36
N GLY A 35 -20.62 -41.64 -10.52
CA GLY A 35 -19.34 -41.78 -11.22
C GLY A 35 -18.14 -42.02 -10.30
N PHE A 36 -18.36 -42.22 -9.00
CA PHE A 36 -17.32 -42.61 -8.04
C PHE A 36 -16.60 -43.90 -8.46
N ASP A 37 -15.27 -43.87 -8.39
CA ASP A 37 -14.39 -45.01 -8.68
C ASP A 37 -13.55 -45.34 -7.44
N THR A 38 -13.81 -46.50 -6.85
CA THR A 38 -13.09 -46.98 -5.65
C THR A 38 -11.60 -47.14 -5.87
N LYS A 39 -11.12 -47.29 -7.12
CA LYS A 39 -9.67 -47.39 -7.43
C LYS A 39 -8.92 -46.09 -7.15
N ARG A 40 -9.64 -44.98 -6.99
CA ARG A 40 -9.10 -43.65 -6.70
C ARG A 40 -9.01 -43.37 -5.19
N VAL A 41 -9.33 -44.36 -4.35
CA VAL A 41 -9.24 -44.26 -2.89
C VAL A 41 -8.43 -45.44 -2.37
N TYR A 42 -7.31 -45.16 -1.70
CA TYR A 42 -6.38 -46.20 -1.22
C TYR A 42 -5.71 -45.82 0.10
N ALA A 43 -5.69 -46.77 1.04
CA ALA A 43 -5.12 -46.61 2.38
C ALA A 43 -5.65 -45.36 3.11
N CYS A 44 -6.96 -45.12 3.00
CA CYS A 44 -7.62 -44.00 3.66
C CYS A 44 -8.42 -44.43 4.89
N HIS A 45 -8.43 -43.59 5.92
CA HIS A 45 -9.34 -43.76 7.06
C HIS A 45 -10.38 -42.64 7.04
N PHE A 46 -11.65 -42.98 7.25
CA PHE A 46 -12.75 -42.02 7.31
C PHE A 46 -13.42 -42.08 8.68
N SER A 47 -13.63 -40.92 9.29
CA SER A 47 -14.45 -40.80 10.49
C SER A 47 -15.47 -39.67 10.37
N GLY A 48 -16.63 -39.85 11.00
CA GLY A 48 -17.74 -38.90 10.88
C GLY A 48 -18.29 -38.78 9.44
N GLU A 49 -18.87 -37.63 9.12
CA GLU A 49 -19.59 -37.43 7.85
C GLU A 49 -18.66 -37.00 6.72
N ASN A 50 -18.47 -37.86 5.71
CA ASN A 50 -17.60 -37.54 4.58
C ASN A 50 -18.33 -37.62 3.25
N ARG A 51 -18.08 -36.64 2.37
CA ARG A 51 -18.65 -36.57 1.03
C ARG A 51 -17.52 -36.51 0.00
N ILE A 52 -17.59 -37.35 -1.04
CA ILE A 52 -16.52 -37.48 -2.04
C ILE A 52 -17.07 -37.25 -3.45
N GLY A 53 -16.41 -36.36 -4.19
CA GLY A 53 -16.66 -36.06 -5.59
C GLY A 53 -16.22 -37.16 -6.56
N VAL A 54 -16.22 -36.84 -7.85
CA VAL A 54 -15.73 -37.72 -8.93
C VAL A 54 -14.26 -37.44 -9.17
N LEU A 55 -13.40 -38.47 -9.04
CA LEU A 55 -11.92 -38.34 -9.08
C LEU A 55 -11.35 -38.93 -10.38
N ALA A 56 -11.88 -38.52 -11.53
CA ALA A 56 -11.55 -39.13 -12.82
C ALA A 56 -10.26 -38.59 -13.46
N GLY A 57 -9.89 -37.36 -13.13
CA GLY A 57 -8.78 -36.61 -13.72
C GLY A 57 -7.38 -37.06 -13.28
N SER A 58 -6.41 -36.23 -13.66
CA SER A 58 -4.99 -36.34 -13.31
C SER A 58 -4.39 -34.96 -13.09
N MET A 59 -3.33 -34.89 -12.29
CA MET A 59 -2.56 -33.67 -12.05
C MET A 59 -1.10 -33.85 -12.44
N THR A 60 -0.49 -32.76 -12.91
CA THR A 60 0.92 -32.71 -13.30
C THR A 60 1.78 -32.15 -12.17
N PHE A 61 2.85 -32.86 -11.86
CA PHE A 61 3.84 -32.52 -10.83
C PHE A 61 5.16 -32.08 -11.46
N PHE A 62 6.10 -31.63 -10.62
CA PHE A 62 7.45 -31.27 -11.05
C PHE A 62 8.08 -32.41 -11.87
N GLY A 63 8.73 -32.07 -12.98
CA GLY A 63 9.28 -33.06 -13.92
C GLY A 63 8.27 -33.67 -14.90
N GLN A 64 7.09 -33.06 -15.06
CA GLN A 64 6.01 -33.55 -15.96
C GLN A 64 5.47 -34.93 -15.54
N LEU A 65 5.58 -35.27 -14.26
CA LEU A 65 5.00 -36.49 -13.73
C LEU A 65 3.49 -36.32 -13.60
N GLU A 66 2.73 -37.10 -14.36
CA GLU A 66 1.28 -37.18 -14.21
C GLU A 66 0.90 -38.20 -13.14
N ARG A 67 0.01 -37.81 -12.23
CA ARG A 67 -0.59 -38.72 -11.26
C ARG A 67 -2.11 -38.66 -11.32
N PRO A 68 -2.81 -39.79 -11.17
CA PRO A 68 -4.26 -39.81 -11.10
C PRO A 68 -4.78 -39.06 -9.87
N CYS A 69 -5.78 -38.20 -10.05
CA CYS A 69 -6.55 -37.63 -8.94
C CYS A 69 -7.14 -38.74 -8.09
N GLY A 70 -7.22 -38.53 -6.78
CA GLY A 70 -7.58 -39.55 -5.81
C GLY A 70 -7.21 -39.18 -4.37
N LEU A 71 -7.64 -40.03 -3.45
CA LEU A 71 -7.37 -39.95 -2.03
C LEU A 71 -6.44 -41.11 -1.65
N TYR A 72 -5.27 -40.79 -1.12
CA TYR A 72 -4.20 -41.76 -0.89
C TYR A 72 -3.54 -41.52 0.47
N HIS A 73 -3.41 -42.56 1.30
CA HIS A 73 -2.67 -42.48 2.57
C HIS A 73 -3.08 -41.27 3.43
N ALA A 74 -4.36 -41.19 3.79
CA ALA A 74 -4.92 -40.04 4.49
C ALA A 74 -6.05 -40.41 5.44
N HIS A 75 -6.16 -39.69 6.55
CA HIS A 75 -7.31 -39.74 7.44
C HIS A 75 -8.16 -38.49 7.27
N PHE A 76 -9.45 -38.67 6.95
CA PHE A 76 -10.45 -37.63 6.83
C PHE A 76 -11.46 -37.71 7.99
N HIS A 77 -11.75 -36.57 8.60
CA HIS A 77 -12.81 -36.43 9.60
C HIS A 77 -13.75 -35.30 9.20
N ASN A 78 -15.04 -35.60 9.02
CA ASN A 78 -16.06 -34.61 8.65
C ASN A 78 -15.69 -33.76 7.41
N CYS A 79 -15.28 -34.38 6.30
CA CYS A 79 -14.82 -33.64 5.11
C CYS A 79 -15.82 -33.68 3.94
N THR A 80 -16.00 -32.56 3.25
CA THR A 80 -16.57 -32.54 1.90
C THR A 80 -15.42 -32.37 0.92
N ILE A 81 -15.31 -33.28 -0.04
CA ILE A 81 -14.20 -33.34 -0.98
C ILE A 81 -14.74 -33.23 -2.40
N GLY A 82 -14.27 -32.23 -3.14
CA GLY A 82 -14.67 -31.91 -4.50
C GLY A 82 -14.23 -32.92 -5.55
N ASP A 83 -14.51 -32.58 -6.81
CA ASP A 83 -14.16 -33.37 -7.98
C ASP A 83 -12.67 -33.20 -8.31
N ASP A 84 -12.05 -34.26 -8.84
CA ASP A 84 -10.69 -34.28 -9.35
C ASP A 84 -9.62 -33.70 -8.40
N VAL A 85 -9.78 -33.91 -7.09
CA VAL A 85 -8.76 -33.56 -6.10
C VAL A 85 -7.63 -34.58 -6.08
N TYR A 86 -6.43 -34.17 -5.66
CA TYR A 86 -5.32 -35.06 -5.34
C TYR A 86 -4.94 -34.84 -3.87
N ILE A 87 -5.22 -35.83 -3.02
CA ILE A 87 -4.84 -35.79 -1.61
C ILE A 87 -3.97 -37.00 -1.32
N ASN A 88 -2.72 -36.78 -0.93
CA ASN A 88 -1.76 -37.85 -0.69
C ASN A 88 -0.86 -37.58 0.53
N GLN A 89 -0.53 -38.64 1.27
CA GLN A 89 0.42 -38.60 2.39
C GLN A 89 0.05 -37.53 3.45
N VAL A 90 -1.15 -37.65 3.99
CA VAL A 90 -1.55 -36.88 5.19
C VAL A 90 -1.14 -37.70 6.40
N LYS A 91 -0.06 -37.29 7.10
CA LYS A 91 0.51 -38.11 8.17
C LYS A 91 -0.35 -38.19 9.43
N ASN A 92 -1.06 -37.12 9.76
CA ASN A 92 -2.02 -37.08 10.86
C ASN A 92 -3.44 -37.17 10.28
N TYR A 93 -4.12 -36.05 10.06
CA TYR A 93 -5.47 -36.05 9.48
C TYR A 93 -5.84 -34.70 8.87
N ILE A 94 -6.88 -34.73 8.04
CA ILE A 94 -7.66 -33.57 7.63
C ILE A 94 -9.00 -33.61 8.37
N ALA A 95 -9.36 -32.56 9.09
CA ALA A 95 -10.61 -32.53 9.87
C ALA A 95 -11.42 -31.25 9.68
N ASN A 96 -12.73 -31.41 9.49
CA ASN A 96 -13.72 -30.33 9.40
C ASN A 96 -13.43 -29.34 8.26
N TYR A 97 -13.29 -29.85 7.03
CA TYR A 97 -13.02 -29.01 5.85
C TYR A 97 -13.99 -29.28 4.69
N ASP A 98 -14.35 -28.20 4.01
CA ASP A 98 -14.88 -28.24 2.65
C ASP A 98 -13.74 -27.94 1.66
N ILE A 99 -13.41 -28.93 0.84
CA ILE A 99 -12.32 -28.91 -0.14
C ILE A 99 -12.97 -28.90 -1.53
N GLU A 100 -12.75 -27.84 -2.29
CA GLU A 100 -13.30 -27.70 -3.64
C GLU A 100 -12.54 -28.52 -4.70
N ASP A 101 -13.01 -28.40 -5.93
CA ASP A 101 -12.54 -29.16 -7.07
C ASP A 101 -11.07 -28.83 -7.42
N HIS A 102 -10.36 -29.82 -7.96
CA HIS A 102 -8.98 -29.67 -8.45
C HIS A 102 -7.95 -29.18 -7.41
N VAL A 103 -8.24 -29.35 -6.12
CA VAL A 103 -7.30 -29.06 -5.03
C VAL A 103 -6.23 -30.15 -4.94
N LEU A 104 -4.99 -29.73 -4.71
CA LEU A 104 -3.84 -30.59 -4.44
C LEU A 104 -3.40 -30.42 -2.99
N ILE A 105 -3.41 -31.52 -2.23
CA ILE A 105 -2.81 -31.60 -0.88
C ILE A 105 -1.83 -32.78 -0.87
N ASP A 106 -0.54 -32.52 -0.68
CA ASP A 106 0.48 -33.58 -0.68
C ASP A 106 1.49 -33.39 0.44
N ASN A 107 1.80 -34.48 1.16
CA ASN A 107 2.78 -34.50 2.24
C ASN A 107 2.52 -33.40 3.30
N ILE A 108 1.36 -33.49 3.96
CA ILE A 108 1.03 -32.62 5.10
C ILE A 108 0.96 -33.45 6.38
N ASP A 109 1.24 -32.87 7.54
CA ASP A 109 0.98 -33.58 8.80
C ASP A 109 -0.47 -33.34 9.26
N LEU A 110 -0.85 -32.10 9.57
CA LEU A 110 -2.19 -31.77 10.08
C LEU A 110 -2.85 -30.61 9.33
N CYS A 111 -4.11 -30.78 8.92
CA CYS A 111 -4.98 -29.70 8.43
C CYS A 111 -6.36 -29.80 9.10
N ALA A 112 -6.61 -29.00 10.13
CA ALA A 112 -7.82 -29.15 10.93
C ALA A 112 -8.48 -27.81 11.30
N VAL A 113 -9.80 -27.83 11.46
CA VAL A 113 -10.52 -26.80 12.20
C VAL A 113 -11.03 -27.40 13.50
N ASP A 114 -10.79 -26.69 14.60
CA ASP A 114 -11.22 -27.08 15.94
C ASP A 114 -12.14 -26.00 16.53
N GLY A 115 -13.35 -26.39 16.90
CA GLY A 115 -14.40 -25.47 17.33
C GLY A 115 -14.83 -24.48 16.26
N GLU A 116 -15.58 -23.46 16.68
CA GLU A 116 -15.95 -22.34 15.82
C GLU A 116 -14.77 -21.36 15.68
N SER A 117 -14.46 -20.96 14.46
CA SER A 117 -13.40 -19.99 14.15
C SER A 117 -13.90 -18.91 13.19
N SER A 118 -13.44 -17.68 13.39
CA SER A 118 -13.60 -16.56 12.46
C SER A 118 -12.48 -16.46 11.42
N PHE A 119 -11.51 -17.39 11.45
CA PHE A 119 -10.36 -17.42 10.54
C PHE A 119 -9.60 -16.08 10.54
N GLY A 120 -9.33 -15.54 11.72
CA GLY A 120 -8.64 -14.25 11.89
C GLY A 120 -9.52 -13.00 11.75
N ASN A 121 -10.73 -13.10 11.19
CA ASN A 121 -11.64 -11.95 11.11
C ASN A 121 -12.10 -11.50 12.51
N GLY A 122 -12.23 -10.20 12.71
CA GLY A 122 -12.65 -9.60 13.98
C GLY A 122 -11.53 -9.47 15.02
N ILE A 123 -10.29 -9.89 14.72
CA ILE A 123 -9.16 -9.72 15.63
C ILE A 123 -8.73 -8.26 15.66
N GLU A 124 -8.53 -7.73 16.87
CA GLU A 124 -7.99 -6.41 17.11
C GLU A 124 -6.46 -6.41 17.02
N ILE A 125 -5.91 -5.63 16.10
CA ILE A 125 -4.46 -5.45 15.94
C ILE A 125 -4.04 -4.15 16.62
N SER A 126 -3.12 -4.23 17.60
CA SER A 126 -2.55 -3.09 18.31
C SER A 126 -1.49 -2.37 17.48
N VAL A 127 -1.93 -1.53 16.54
CA VAL A 127 -1.04 -0.69 15.72
C VAL A 127 -0.69 0.63 16.41
N LEU A 128 0.48 1.19 16.05
CA LEU A 128 1.04 2.48 16.49
C LEU A 128 1.39 2.52 17.98
N ASP A 129 0.45 2.22 18.85
CA ASP A 129 0.59 2.13 20.29
C ASP A 129 0.60 0.66 20.69
N GLU A 130 1.73 0.19 21.21
CA GLU A 130 1.91 -1.21 21.63
C GLU A 130 1.01 -1.58 22.82
N THR A 131 0.48 -0.61 23.55
CA THR A 131 -0.46 -0.84 24.67
C THR A 131 -1.90 -1.05 24.22
N GLY A 132 -2.19 -0.87 22.92
CA GLY A 132 -3.50 -1.16 22.33
C GLY A 132 -4.50 0.01 22.31
N GLY A 133 -4.08 1.25 22.54
CA GLY A 133 -4.98 2.42 22.48
C GLY A 133 -5.47 2.77 21.07
N ARG A 134 -4.81 2.26 20.02
CA ARG A 134 -5.15 2.52 18.61
C ARG A 134 -5.47 1.25 17.80
N LYS A 135 -6.07 0.25 18.46
CA LYS A 135 -6.46 -1.01 17.82
C LYS A 135 -7.28 -0.83 16.54
N VAL A 136 -7.04 -1.70 15.57
CA VAL A 136 -7.83 -1.81 14.33
C VAL A 136 -8.32 -3.26 14.22
N MET A 137 -9.62 -3.45 14.04
CA MET A 137 -10.22 -4.76 13.83
C MET A 137 -10.02 -5.19 12.37
N MET A 138 -9.34 -6.30 12.14
CA MET A 138 -9.10 -6.79 10.78
C MET A 138 -10.25 -7.65 10.26
N TYR A 139 -10.51 -7.52 8.96
CA TYR A 139 -11.45 -8.35 8.21
C TYR A 139 -11.00 -8.45 6.75
N ASP A 140 -11.55 -9.40 6.00
CA ASP A 140 -11.08 -9.74 4.65
C ASP A 140 -10.98 -8.57 3.66
N LYS A 141 -11.86 -7.58 3.83
CA LYS A 141 -11.98 -6.42 2.94
C LYS A 141 -11.46 -5.11 3.56
N LEU A 142 -10.59 -5.18 4.58
CA LEU A 142 -10.04 -4.00 5.24
C LEU A 142 -9.19 -3.17 4.27
N SER A 143 -9.67 -1.98 3.92
CA SER A 143 -8.91 -0.99 3.15
C SER A 143 -7.98 -0.17 4.05
N ALA A 144 -6.92 0.40 3.45
CA ALA A 144 -6.01 1.32 4.12
C ALA A 144 -6.75 2.55 4.69
N HIS A 145 -7.83 2.98 4.03
CA HIS A 145 -8.58 4.18 4.39
C HIS A 145 -9.46 3.92 5.62
N MET A 146 -10.18 2.79 5.62
CA MET A 146 -10.95 2.36 6.79
C MET A 146 -10.03 2.17 8.00
N ALA A 147 -8.91 1.45 7.81
CA ALA A 147 -7.92 1.24 8.86
C ALA A 147 -7.34 2.56 9.40
N TYR A 148 -7.03 3.52 8.51
CA TYR A 148 -6.55 4.84 8.92
C TYR A 148 -7.56 5.55 9.81
N ILE A 149 -8.84 5.56 9.42
CA ILE A 149 -9.90 6.20 10.20
C ILE A 149 -10.05 5.49 11.55
N MET A 150 -10.10 4.15 11.57
CA MET A 150 -10.20 3.37 12.80
C MET A 150 -9.02 3.63 13.76
N ALA A 151 -7.79 3.76 13.24
CA ALA A 151 -6.60 3.98 14.04
C ALA A 151 -6.48 5.43 14.54
N PHE A 152 -6.78 6.42 13.69
CA PHE A 152 -6.49 7.83 13.97
C PHE A 152 -7.68 8.62 14.52
N TYR A 153 -8.92 8.27 14.15
CA TYR A 153 -10.11 9.05 14.49
C TYR A 153 -10.85 8.50 15.71
N LYS A 154 -10.11 7.96 16.69
CA LYS A 154 -10.64 7.42 17.97
C LYS A 154 -11.51 8.41 18.77
N HIS A 155 -11.43 9.71 18.47
CA HIS A 155 -12.30 10.74 19.06
C HIS A 155 -13.76 10.69 18.55
N ARG A 156 -14.02 10.01 17.43
CA ARG A 156 -15.35 9.80 16.84
C ARG A 156 -15.93 8.48 17.35
N THR A 157 -16.24 8.40 18.65
CA THR A 157 -16.59 7.13 19.31
C THR A 157 -17.79 6.43 18.68
N VAL A 158 -18.85 7.18 18.34
CA VAL A 158 -20.06 6.64 17.70
C VAL A 158 -19.75 6.01 16.34
N PHE A 159 -18.88 6.64 15.54
CA PHE A 159 -18.44 6.07 14.27
C PHE A 159 -17.69 4.75 14.49
N ILE A 160 -16.72 4.76 15.40
CA ILE A 160 -15.88 3.59 15.70
C ILE A 160 -16.74 2.42 16.18
N GLU A 161 -17.64 2.66 17.13
CA GLU A 161 -18.57 1.65 17.64
C GLU A 161 -19.41 1.04 16.51
N ARG A 162 -19.96 1.87 15.61
CA ARG A 162 -20.78 1.38 14.49
C ARG A 162 -19.97 0.56 13.49
N ILE A 163 -18.78 1.02 13.11
CA ILE A 163 -17.91 0.25 12.22
C ILE A 163 -17.50 -1.08 12.87
N GLU A 164 -17.13 -1.08 14.15
CA GLU A 164 -16.82 -2.31 14.87
C GLU A 164 -18.02 -3.28 14.88
N GLN A 165 -19.24 -2.79 15.08
CA GLN A 165 -20.43 -3.64 14.96
C GLN A 165 -20.65 -4.19 13.54
N MET A 166 -20.42 -3.39 12.50
CA MET A 166 -20.49 -3.88 11.12
C MET A 166 -19.42 -4.95 10.83
N ILE A 167 -18.21 -4.79 11.36
CA ILE A 167 -17.13 -5.78 11.24
C ILE A 167 -17.47 -7.04 12.05
N LEU A 168 -18.02 -6.92 13.25
CA LEU A 168 -18.48 -8.07 14.04
C LEU A 168 -19.61 -8.83 13.35
N HIS A 169 -20.54 -8.12 12.69
CA HIS A 169 -21.59 -8.74 11.89
C HIS A 169 -21.00 -9.51 10.69
N TYR A 170 -20.04 -8.90 9.96
CA TYR A 170 -19.29 -9.60 8.91
C TYR A 170 -18.57 -10.84 9.46
N THR A 171 -17.91 -10.69 10.61
CA THR A 171 -17.14 -11.74 11.29
C THR A 171 -18.05 -12.92 11.63
N GLN A 172 -19.23 -12.67 12.21
CA GLN A 172 -20.22 -13.72 12.49
C GLN A 172 -20.69 -14.42 11.20
N GLY A 173 -20.83 -13.69 10.09
CA GLY A 173 -21.19 -14.25 8.79
C GLY A 173 -20.13 -15.17 8.18
N VAL A 174 -18.86 -15.03 8.56
CA VAL A 174 -17.76 -15.89 8.11
C VAL A 174 -17.31 -16.93 9.15
N CYS A 175 -17.79 -16.83 10.39
CA CYS A 175 -17.54 -17.82 11.43
C CYS A 175 -18.05 -19.19 11.01
N SER A 176 -17.24 -20.22 11.25
CA SER A 176 -17.60 -21.59 10.93
C SER A 176 -16.81 -22.57 11.79
N ALA A 177 -17.44 -23.71 12.10
CA ALA A 177 -16.75 -24.88 12.64
C ALA A 177 -16.06 -25.72 11.55
N ARG A 178 -16.18 -25.29 10.28
CA ARG A 178 -15.60 -25.93 9.10
C ARG A 178 -14.71 -24.94 8.34
N GLY A 179 -13.50 -25.37 8.02
CA GLY A 179 -12.60 -24.64 7.13
C GLY A 179 -12.97 -24.82 5.67
N PHE A 180 -12.30 -24.06 4.81
CA PHE A 180 -12.55 -24.07 3.37
C PHE A 180 -11.23 -24.00 2.60
N ILE A 181 -11.11 -24.82 1.55
CA ILE A 181 -10.00 -24.80 0.61
C ILE A 181 -10.58 -24.67 -0.80
N GLY A 182 -10.38 -23.49 -1.41
CA GLY A 182 -10.94 -23.16 -2.72
C GLY A 182 -10.26 -23.89 -3.88
N HIS A 183 -10.97 -23.97 -5.00
CA HIS A 183 -10.53 -24.71 -6.18
C HIS A 183 -9.13 -24.33 -6.66
N HIS A 184 -8.44 -25.30 -7.25
CA HIS A 184 -7.07 -25.16 -7.76
C HIS A 184 -6.00 -24.73 -6.73
N ALA A 185 -6.32 -24.70 -5.43
CA ALA A 185 -5.32 -24.49 -4.40
C ALA A 185 -4.33 -25.67 -4.34
N LYS A 186 -3.08 -25.37 -4.01
CA LYS A 186 -1.99 -26.35 -3.86
C LYS A 186 -1.33 -26.18 -2.50
N ILE A 187 -1.36 -27.23 -1.70
CA ILE A 187 -0.82 -27.26 -0.34
C ILE A 187 0.15 -28.43 -0.26
N THR A 188 1.44 -28.15 -0.16
CA THR A 188 2.49 -29.17 -0.19
C THR A 188 3.48 -29.01 0.94
N ASN A 189 3.97 -30.13 1.48
CA ASN A 189 5.10 -30.16 2.43
C ASN A 189 4.86 -29.33 3.71
N CYS A 190 3.61 -29.19 4.15
CA CYS A 190 3.24 -28.36 5.29
C CYS A 190 3.16 -29.17 6.57
N ARG A 191 3.67 -28.62 7.69
CA ARG A 191 3.56 -29.32 8.99
C ARG A 191 2.19 -29.11 9.63
N GLU A 192 1.76 -27.86 9.76
CA GLU A 192 0.56 -27.55 10.53
C GLU A 192 -0.28 -26.43 9.88
N ILE A 193 -1.55 -26.74 9.62
CA ILE A 193 -2.58 -25.79 9.19
C ILE A 193 -3.78 -25.94 10.14
N LYS A 194 -4.08 -24.91 10.93
CA LYS A 194 -5.12 -24.93 11.96
C LYS A 194 -6.03 -23.72 11.87
N ASN A 195 -7.34 -23.93 11.81
CA ASN A 195 -8.34 -22.85 11.78
C ASN A 195 -8.06 -21.85 10.65
N VAL A 196 -7.91 -22.35 9.41
CA VAL A 196 -7.55 -21.52 8.26
C VAL A 196 -8.59 -21.62 7.15
N ARG A 197 -8.93 -20.48 6.56
CA ARG A 197 -9.70 -20.39 5.31
C ARG A 197 -8.75 -20.09 4.15
N ILE A 198 -8.72 -20.95 3.14
CA ILE A 198 -7.79 -20.87 2.00
C ILE A 198 -8.58 -20.61 0.72
N GLY A 199 -8.35 -19.47 0.09
CA GLY A 199 -8.99 -19.09 -1.18
C GLY A 199 -8.46 -19.88 -2.38
N ALA A 200 -9.17 -19.75 -3.50
CA ALA A 200 -8.84 -20.45 -4.73
C ALA A 200 -7.46 -20.06 -5.28
N HIS A 201 -6.82 -20.97 -6.02
CA HIS A 201 -5.50 -20.79 -6.61
C HIS A 201 -4.36 -20.45 -5.63
N THR A 202 -4.58 -20.60 -4.32
CA THR A 202 -3.52 -20.38 -3.32
C THR A 202 -2.40 -21.41 -3.49
N LEU A 203 -1.16 -20.97 -3.34
CA LEU A 203 0.01 -21.83 -3.29
C LEU A 203 0.64 -21.78 -1.89
N VAL A 204 0.55 -22.88 -1.16
CA VAL A 204 1.26 -23.08 0.12
C VAL A 204 2.27 -24.20 -0.07
N ASP A 205 3.56 -23.89 0.08
CA ASP A 205 4.61 -24.88 -0.08
C ASP A 205 5.65 -24.76 1.04
N GLY A 206 5.77 -25.79 1.87
CA GLY A 206 6.79 -25.90 2.90
C GLY A 206 6.54 -25.07 4.16
N SER A 207 5.33 -24.55 4.39
CA SER A 207 5.06 -23.72 5.58
C SER A 207 5.20 -24.53 6.86
N SER A 208 5.84 -23.93 7.87
CA SER A 208 6.03 -24.57 9.17
C SER A 208 4.75 -24.52 10.01
N GLN A 209 4.05 -23.39 10.03
CA GLN A 209 2.82 -23.23 10.79
C GLN A 209 1.92 -22.16 10.17
N ILE A 210 0.64 -22.47 10.00
CA ILE A 210 -0.40 -21.51 9.60
C ILE A 210 -1.58 -21.69 10.55
N GLU A 211 -1.82 -20.71 11.41
CA GLU A 211 -2.81 -20.80 12.48
C GLU A 211 -3.73 -19.57 12.51
N ASN A 212 -5.04 -19.83 12.59
CA ASN A 212 -6.09 -18.83 12.80
C ASN A 212 -6.04 -17.64 11.82
N GLY A 213 -6.40 -17.89 10.56
CA GLY A 213 -6.33 -16.83 9.56
C GLY A 213 -7.00 -17.13 8.24
N THR A 214 -7.09 -16.10 7.40
CA THR A 214 -7.67 -16.18 6.06
C THR A 214 -6.63 -15.85 5.00
N ILE A 215 -6.57 -16.67 3.95
CA ILE A 215 -5.79 -16.43 2.73
C ILE A 215 -6.77 -16.10 1.60
N ASN A 216 -6.97 -14.81 1.33
CA ASN A 216 -7.82 -14.31 0.27
C ASN A 216 -7.07 -14.35 -1.07
N SER A 217 -7.38 -15.35 -1.89
CA SER A 217 -6.70 -15.63 -3.16
C SER A 217 -7.72 -15.91 -4.27
N ASN A 218 -7.35 -15.60 -5.51
CA ASN A 218 -8.13 -15.89 -6.71
C ASN A 218 -7.22 -16.14 -7.93
N GLU A 219 -7.81 -16.53 -9.05
CA GLU A 219 -7.09 -16.84 -10.30
C GLU A 219 -6.26 -15.66 -10.83
N HIS A 220 -6.77 -14.43 -10.72
CA HIS A 220 -6.11 -13.24 -11.26
C HIS A 220 -4.93 -12.78 -10.38
N ALA A 221 -5.01 -13.02 -9.08
CA ALA A 221 -4.05 -12.57 -8.08
C ALA A 221 -3.83 -13.65 -7.02
N PRO A 222 -3.14 -14.76 -7.37
CA PRO A 222 -2.92 -15.87 -6.46
C PRO A 222 -1.99 -15.48 -5.32
N VAL A 223 -2.28 -15.98 -4.11
CA VAL A 223 -1.41 -15.82 -2.94
C VAL A 223 -0.38 -16.94 -2.89
N ARG A 224 0.85 -16.60 -2.49
CA ARG A 224 1.92 -17.56 -2.27
C ARG A 224 2.47 -17.51 -0.85
N ILE A 225 2.36 -18.63 -0.13
CA ILE A 225 3.00 -18.88 1.16
C ILE A 225 4.12 -19.90 0.96
N GLY A 226 5.33 -19.53 1.38
CA GLY A 226 6.54 -20.33 1.12
C GLY A 226 7.10 -21.08 2.32
N HIS A 227 8.28 -21.65 2.08
CA HIS A 227 9.01 -22.49 3.02
C HIS A 227 9.29 -21.79 4.36
N ASP A 228 9.11 -22.56 5.43
CA ASP A 228 9.38 -22.23 6.83
C ASP A 228 8.66 -20.97 7.33
N VAL A 229 7.62 -20.52 6.61
CA VAL A 229 6.78 -19.42 7.06
C VAL A 229 5.96 -19.85 8.28
N ILE A 230 5.84 -18.93 9.24
CA ILE A 230 4.98 -19.02 10.41
C ILE A 230 3.96 -17.87 10.34
N LEU A 231 2.68 -18.21 10.21
CA LEU A 231 1.57 -17.26 10.26
C LEU A 231 0.67 -17.57 11.45
N LYS A 232 0.36 -16.55 12.26
CA LYS A 232 -0.59 -16.67 13.37
C LYS A 232 -1.49 -15.45 13.44
N ASN A 233 -2.81 -15.65 13.59
CA ASN A 233 -3.77 -14.54 13.71
C ASN A 233 -3.60 -13.55 12.56
N PHE A 234 -4.02 -13.93 11.36
CA PHE A 234 -3.66 -13.17 10.16
C PHE A 234 -4.77 -13.10 9.12
N ILE A 235 -4.67 -12.10 8.25
CA ILE A 235 -5.36 -12.06 6.95
C ILE A 235 -4.32 -11.72 5.88
N VAL A 236 -4.21 -12.55 4.84
CA VAL A 236 -3.38 -12.30 3.66
C VAL A 236 -4.27 -12.09 2.45
N SER A 237 -4.09 -10.97 1.76
CA SER A 237 -4.90 -10.52 0.62
C SER A 237 -4.30 -10.93 -0.72
N SER A 238 -5.12 -10.81 -1.76
CA SER A 238 -4.81 -11.31 -3.10
C SER A 238 -3.51 -10.73 -3.69
N GLY A 239 -2.77 -11.59 -4.39
CA GLY A 239 -1.48 -11.28 -5.00
C GLY A 239 -0.31 -11.10 -4.01
N ALA A 240 -0.55 -11.28 -2.70
CA ALA A 240 0.51 -11.20 -1.71
C ALA A 240 1.43 -12.44 -1.72
N VAL A 241 2.68 -12.23 -1.32
CA VAL A 241 3.71 -13.27 -1.26
C VAL A 241 4.40 -13.22 0.10
N VAL A 242 4.25 -14.27 0.90
CA VAL A 242 4.92 -14.43 2.20
C VAL A 242 5.83 -15.65 2.13
N THR A 243 7.16 -15.46 2.17
CA THR A 243 8.12 -16.54 1.85
C THR A 243 9.42 -16.42 2.64
N GLY A 244 10.30 -17.40 2.53
CA GLY A 244 11.68 -17.30 3.03
C GLY A 244 11.76 -17.16 4.55
N ALA A 245 11.05 -18.04 5.27
CA ALA A 245 11.01 -18.07 6.73
C ALA A 245 10.55 -16.75 7.37
N ALA A 246 9.58 -16.07 6.76
CA ALA A 246 8.93 -14.92 7.39
C ALA A 246 8.08 -15.37 8.60
N LEU A 247 8.11 -14.57 9.66
CA LEU A 247 7.27 -14.75 10.85
C LEU A 247 6.27 -13.59 10.90
N VAL A 248 4.98 -13.91 10.86
CA VAL A 248 3.91 -12.91 10.80
C VAL A 248 2.85 -13.27 11.83
N ALA A 249 2.66 -12.41 12.84
CA ALA A 249 1.73 -12.63 13.93
C ALA A 249 0.84 -11.40 14.21
N ASN A 250 -0.48 -11.59 14.30
CA ASN A 250 -1.44 -10.50 14.53
C ASN A 250 -1.33 -9.42 13.43
N CYS A 251 -1.44 -9.84 12.17
CA CYS A 251 -1.15 -8.96 11.03
C CYS A 251 -2.18 -9.04 9.91
N PHE A 252 -2.42 -7.90 9.27
CA PHE A 252 -3.08 -7.81 7.98
C PHE A 252 -2.02 -7.59 6.89
N VAL A 253 -2.02 -8.42 5.86
CA VAL A 253 -1.11 -8.34 4.72
C VAL A 253 -1.93 -8.08 3.46
N GLY A 254 -1.93 -6.83 3.01
CA GLY A 254 -2.74 -6.32 1.90
C GLY A 254 -2.27 -6.73 0.50
N GLN A 255 -3.00 -6.26 -0.51
CA GLN A 255 -2.85 -6.74 -1.89
C GLN A 255 -1.45 -6.42 -2.46
N GLY A 256 -0.84 -7.42 -3.12
CA GLY A 256 0.48 -7.27 -3.75
C GLY A 256 1.65 -7.08 -2.77
N CYS A 257 1.44 -7.24 -1.46
CA CYS A 257 2.51 -7.19 -0.46
C CYS A 257 3.51 -8.33 -0.64
N VAL A 258 4.78 -8.07 -0.31
CA VAL A 258 5.82 -9.10 -0.32
C VAL A 258 6.58 -9.07 1.00
N LEU A 259 6.43 -10.12 1.81
CA LEU A 259 7.17 -10.31 3.06
C LEU A 259 8.09 -11.53 2.90
N GLY A 260 9.39 -11.38 3.21
CA GLY A 260 10.25 -12.53 3.18
C GLY A 260 11.68 -12.32 3.62
N SER A 261 12.52 -13.32 3.35
CA SER A 261 13.93 -13.31 3.73
C SER A 261 14.14 -13.05 5.23
N GLN A 262 13.46 -13.84 6.07
CA GLN A 262 13.48 -13.79 7.54
C GLN A 262 12.87 -12.50 8.12
N TYR A 263 11.97 -11.83 7.39
CA TYR A 263 11.25 -10.68 7.93
C TYR A 263 10.32 -11.11 9.08
N SER A 264 10.35 -10.38 10.20
CA SER A 264 9.42 -10.56 11.32
C SER A 264 8.41 -9.41 11.35
N ALA A 265 7.14 -9.72 11.55
CA ALA A 265 6.08 -8.75 11.71
C ALA A 265 5.15 -9.16 12.85
N GLU A 266 4.92 -8.25 13.79
CA GLU A 266 3.98 -8.43 14.88
C GLU A 266 3.06 -7.20 15.03
N ASN A 267 1.78 -7.44 15.30
CA ASN A 267 0.79 -6.39 15.58
C ASN A 267 0.75 -5.28 14.51
N SER A 268 0.93 -5.65 13.24
CA SER A 268 1.20 -4.69 12.16
C SER A 268 0.26 -4.86 10.97
N LEU A 269 -0.06 -3.73 10.33
CA LEU A 269 -0.89 -3.67 9.12
C LEU A 269 -0.01 -3.29 7.93
N PHE A 270 -0.05 -4.07 6.85
CA PHE A 270 0.62 -3.77 5.58
C PHE A 270 -0.44 -3.61 4.50
N PHE A 271 -0.46 -2.45 3.83
CA PHE A 271 -1.39 -2.16 2.74
C PHE A 271 -0.70 -2.26 1.37
N ALA A 272 -1.40 -1.90 0.30
CA ALA A 272 -1.02 -2.18 -1.08
C ALA A 272 0.49 -2.05 -1.40
N ASN A 273 1.04 -3.12 -1.97
CA ASN A 273 2.43 -3.18 -2.47
C ASN A 273 3.52 -2.86 -1.43
N CYS A 274 3.28 -3.06 -0.13
CA CYS A 274 4.34 -3.00 0.87
C CYS A 274 5.37 -4.13 0.65
N GLN A 275 6.61 -3.88 1.06
CA GLN A 275 7.70 -4.85 0.96
C GLN A 275 8.50 -4.89 2.26
N GLY A 276 8.60 -6.07 2.85
CA GLY A 276 9.35 -6.33 4.07
C GLY A 276 10.37 -7.44 3.86
N PHE A 277 11.65 -7.09 3.85
CA PHE A 277 12.73 -8.07 3.83
C PHE A 277 13.74 -7.79 4.93
N HIS A 278 14.33 -8.85 5.50
CA HIS A 278 15.54 -8.78 6.33
C HIS A 278 15.48 -7.94 7.62
N GLY A 279 14.31 -7.45 8.03
CA GLY A 279 14.12 -6.59 9.19
C GLY A 279 12.88 -6.98 10.01
N GLU A 280 12.43 -6.05 10.83
CA GLU A 280 11.34 -6.25 11.77
C GLU A 280 10.30 -5.11 11.67
N ALA A 281 9.03 -5.45 11.86
CA ALA A 281 7.94 -4.51 12.10
C ALA A 281 7.16 -4.88 13.37
N CYS A 282 7.02 -3.95 14.30
CA CYS A 282 6.21 -4.11 15.51
C CYS A 282 5.23 -2.93 15.68
N ALA A 283 3.94 -3.19 15.83
CA ALA A 283 2.92 -2.14 15.97
C ALA A 283 2.96 -1.10 14.83
N VAL A 284 3.17 -1.54 13.59
CA VAL A 284 3.33 -0.66 12.42
C VAL A 284 2.03 -0.49 11.66
N PHE A 285 1.72 0.76 11.29
CA PHE A 285 0.78 1.05 10.20
C PHE A 285 1.59 1.32 8.93
N ALA A 286 1.76 0.31 8.08
CA ALA A 286 2.43 0.42 6.80
C ALA A 286 1.39 0.68 5.70
N GLY A 287 1.14 1.96 5.43
CA GLY A 287 0.39 2.41 4.26
C GLY A 287 1.09 2.02 2.95
N PRO A 288 0.41 2.16 1.79
CA PRO A 288 0.87 1.65 0.51
C PRO A 288 2.31 2.01 0.19
N TYR A 289 3.05 1.08 -0.42
CA TYR A 289 4.45 1.25 -0.81
C TYR A 289 5.40 1.61 0.36
N THR A 290 5.13 1.12 1.56
CA THR A 290 6.15 1.10 2.63
C THR A 290 7.11 -0.06 2.39
N VAL A 291 8.40 0.26 2.27
CA VAL A 291 9.43 -0.66 1.78
C VAL A 291 10.65 -0.67 2.69
N THR A 292 11.10 -1.87 3.06
CA THR A 292 12.40 -2.15 3.66
C THR A 292 13.03 -3.41 3.02
N HIS A 293 14.31 -3.34 2.66
CA HIS A 293 15.01 -4.39 1.92
C HIS A 293 16.27 -4.94 2.60
N HIS A 294 16.74 -4.33 3.69
CA HIS A 294 18.07 -4.57 4.23
C HIS A 294 18.04 -4.91 5.71
N LYS A 295 19.01 -5.72 6.17
CA LYS A 295 19.32 -5.87 7.60
C LYS A 295 19.91 -4.53 8.11
N SER A 296 19.71 -4.05 9.32
CA SER A 296 18.88 -4.51 10.45
C SER A 296 17.80 -3.44 10.70
N THR A 297 16.89 -3.26 9.74
CA THR A 297 15.85 -2.21 9.83
C THR A 297 14.75 -2.63 10.80
N LEU A 298 14.45 -1.76 11.76
CA LEU A 298 13.30 -1.87 12.65
C LEU A 298 12.32 -0.75 12.32
N LEU A 299 11.09 -1.12 11.98
CA LEU A 299 9.94 -0.23 11.95
C LEU A 299 9.11 -0.51 13.19
N ILE A 300 8.92 0.48 14.06
CA ILE A 300 8.16 0.28 15.30
C ILE A 300 7.24 1.45 15.57
N ALA A 301 6.03 1.15 16.08
CA ALA A 301 5.12 2.12 16.67
C ALA A 301 4.94 3.37 15.80
N GLY A 302 4.66 3.17 14.51
CA GLY A 302 4.75 4.25 13.53
C GLY A 302 3.86 4.05 12.32
N MET A 303 3.35 5.15 11.80
CA MET A 303 2.72 5.19 10.48
C MET A 303 3.77 5.52 9.43
N PHE A 304 3.86 4.69 8.41
CA PHE A 304 4.70 4.92 7.24
C PHE A 304 3.83 4.80 5.99
N SER A 305 4.02 5.68 5.01
CA SER A 305 3.27 5.64 3.76
C SER A 305 4.17 6.03 2.61
N PHE A 306 4.18 5.25 1.54
CA PHE A 306 5.11 5.39 0.42
C PHE A 306 6.57 5.56 0.88
N CYS A 307 6.90 4.94 2.02
CA CYS A 307 8.15 5.15 2.71
C CYS A 307 9.21 4.20 2.18
N ASN A 308 10.43 4.71 2.00
CA ASN A 308 11.59 3.88 1.76
C ASN A 308 12.50 3.94 2.99
N ALA A 309 12.54 2.85 3.74
CA ALA A 309 13.38 2.72 4.92
C ALA A 309 14.79 2.29 4.53
N GLY A 310 15.76 3.16 4.80
CA GLY A 310 17.18 2.88 4.65
C GLY A 310 17.64 1.68 5.48
N SER A 311 18.81 1.14 5.14
CA SER A 311 19.42 0.03 5.87
C SER A 311 19.73 0.43 7.31
N GLY A 312 19.27 -0.35 8.29
CA GLY A 312 19.54 -0.04 9.70
C GLY A 312 18.75 1.17 10.21
N SER A 313 17.69 1.60 9.52
CA SER A 313 16.76 2.56 10.08
C SER A 313 16.11 2.00 11.34
N ASN A 314 16.10 2.78 12.40
CA ASN A 314 15.63 2.36 13.72
C ASN A 314 14.83 3.49 14.40
N GLN A 315 13.87 3.15 15.26
CA GLN A 315 13.06 4.11 15.99
C GLN A 315 12.80 3.62 17.42
N SER A 316 12.40 4.51 18.32
CA SER A 316 12.03 4.15 19.70
C SER A 316 10.82 4.93 20.17
N ASN A 317 9.84 4.24 20.72
CA ASN A 317 8.66 4.78 21.40
C ASN A 317 8.73 4.75 22.92
N HIS A 318 9.77 4.19 23.51
CA HIS A 318 9.92 4.12 24.95
C HIS A 318 10.45 5.44 25.51
N MET A 319 9.56 6.32 25.95
CA MET A 319 9.96 7.43 26.83
C MET A 319 10.00 6.93 28.28
N TYR A 320 11.11 7.23 28.99
CA TYR A 320 11.54 6.69 30.30
C TYR A 320 10.47 6.61 31.43
N LYS A 321 9.30 7.24 31.28
CA LYS A 321 8.23 7.24 32.31
C LYS A 321 6.85 6.80 31.84
N LEU A 322 6.59 6.71 30.53
CA LEU A 322 5.23 6.60 29.98
C LEU A 322 4.95 5.27 29.27
N GLY A 323 5.92 4.36 29.22
CA GLY A 323 5.79 3.09 28.48
C GLY A 323 5.71 3.28 26.96
N PRO A 324 5.38 2.23 26.19
CA PRO A 324 5.40 2.24 24.73
C PRO A 324 4.11 2.82 24.10
N ILE A 325 3.63 3.96 24.62
CA ILE A 325 2.38 4.60 24.15
C ILE A 325 2.59 5.58 23.00
N HIS A 326 3.83 6.00 22.78
CA HIS A 326 4.17 7.04 21.81
C HIS A 326 4.27 6.43 20.41
N HIS A 327 3.91 7.21 19.39
CA HIS A 327 4.03 6.77 18.02
C HIS A 327 4.58 7.86 17.11
N GLY A 328 5.25 7.43 16.04
CA GLY A 328 5.71 8.28 14.96
C GLY A 328 4.71 8.36 13.82
N ILE A 329 4.78 9.45 13.07
CA ILE A 329 4.09 9.58 11.78
C ILE A 329 5.13 10.01 10.76
N VAL A 330 5.36 9.16 9.77
CA VAL A 330 6.19 9.41 8.61
C VAL A 330 5.27 9.51 7.39
N GLU A 331 4.92 10.74 7.04
CA GLU A 331 3.96 11.01 5.97
C GLU A 331 4.50 10.56 4.61
N ARG A 332 3.56 10.41 3.66
CA ARG A 332 3.75 9.96 2.28
C ARG A 332 5.09 10.34 1.66
N GLY A 333 5.80 9.35 1.12
CA GLY A 333 6.93 9.55 0.21
C GLY A 333 8.23 9.94 0.91
N SER A 334 8.23 9.95 2.24
CA SER A 334 9.42 10.20 3.04
C SER A 334 10.40 9.04 2.96
N LYS A 335 11.67 9.32 3.21
CA LYS A 335 12.73 8.32 3.15
C LYS A 335 13.68 8.51 4.30
N THR A 336 14.21 7.42 4.80
CA THR A 336 15.32 7.44 5.74
C THR A 336 16.58 6.98 5.03
N THR A 337 17.72 7.62 5.32
CA THR A 337 19.01 7.09 4.89
C THR A 337 19.44 5.91 5.75
N SER A 338 20.51 5.23 5.33
CA SER A 338 21.13 4.20 6.16
C SER A 338 21.54 4.75 7.52
N ASP A 339 21.42 3.89 8.55
CA ASP A 339 21.72 4.18 9.97
C ASP A 339 20.98 5.42 10.54
N SER A 340 19.77 5.69 10.04
CA SER A 340 18.92 6.75 10.58
C SER A 340 18.25 6.33 11.91
N TYR A 341 18.08 7.27 12.82
CA TYR A 341 17.31 7.06 14.05
C TYR A 341 16.26 8.15 14.25
N LEU A 342 15.06 7.78 14.72
CA LEU A 342 14.00 8.72 15.11
C LEU A 342 13.44 8.36 16.51
N LEU A 343 13.41 9.33 17.42
CA LEU A 343 12.72 9.19 18.70
C LEU A 343 11.24 9.60 18.58
N TRP A 344 10.33 8.70 18.96
CA TRP A 344 8.91 8.98 19.04
C TRP A 344 8.52 9.66 20.36
N PRO A 345 7.44 10.47 20.37
CA PRO A 345 6.61 10.84 19.22
C PRO A 345 7.31 11.83 18.29
N ALA A 346 7.14 11.69 16.97
CA ALA A 346 7.59 12.68 16.00
C ALA A 346 6.71 12.63 14.75
N LYS A 347 6.64 13.75 14.03
CA LYS A 347 5.86 13.86 12.80
C LYS A 347 6.74 14.40 11.67
N ILE A 348 7.03 13.52 10.72
CA ILE A 348 7.85 13.80 9.55
C ILE A 348 6.95 14.17 8.38
N GLY A 349 7.14 15.37 7.82
CA GLY A 349 6.31 15.90 6.74
C GLY A 349 6.49 15.16 5.42
N ALA A 350 5.44 15.14 4.59
CA ALA A 350 5.42 14.41 3.34
C ALA A 350 6.65 14.68 2.46
N PHE A 351 7.18 13.62 1.83
CA PHE A 351 8.37 13.64 0.98
C PHE A 351 9.63 14.18 1.68
N THR A 352 9.76 14.02 3.00
CA THR A 352 10.98 14.43 3.71
C THR A 352 12.05 13.35 3.63
N LEU A 353 13.29 13.75 3.36
CA LEU A 353 14.46 12.88 3.50
C LEU A 353 15.03 13.08 4.91
N VAL A 354 15.10 12.01 5.69
CA VAL A 354 15.65 11.97 7.04
C VAL A 354 17.07 11.40 6.98
N MET A 355 18.05 12.17 7.47
CA MET A 355 19.46 11.80 7.48
C MET A 355 20.05 11.93 8.87
N GLY A 356 20.60 10.83 9.38
CA GLY A 356 21.23 10.75 10.69
C GLY A 356 20.26 10.44 11.84
N ARG A 357 20.65 10.78 13.07
CA ARG A 357 20.02 10.31 14.31
C ARG A 357 19.34 11.45 15.06
N HIS A 358 18.02 11.44 15.10
CA HIS A 358 17.22 12.50 15.72
C HIS A 358 16.65 12.05 17.07
N TYR A 359 17.22 12.59 18.15
CA TYR A 359 16.82 12.29 19.53
C TYR A 359 15.74 13.23 20.08
N LYS A 360 15.25 14.17 19.27
CA LYS A 360 14.22 15.13 19.67
C LYS A 360 12.91 14.83 18.95
N ASN A 361 11.80 15.09 19.63
CA ASN A 361 10.46 14.92 19.11
C ASN A 361 10.11 16.04 18.12
N SER A 362 10.60 15.93 16.88
CA SER A 362 10.41 16.95 15.83
C SER A 362 9.03 16.85 15.17
N ASP A 363 8.41 18.00 14.89
CA ASP A 363 7.22 18.10 14.02
C ASP A 363 7.52 18.99 12.80
N THR A 364 7.71 18.33 11.68
CA THR A 364 8.02 18.93 10.37
C THR A 364 6.84 18.84 9.41
N SER A 365 5.63 18.51 9.88
CA SER A 365 4.50 18.16 9.03
C SER A 365 3.97 19.28 8.14
N ASP A 366 4.22 20.54 8.51
CA ASP A 366 3.89 21.71 7.69
C ASP A 366 5.01 22.09 6.71
N MET A 367 6.13 21.37 6.71
CA MET A 367 7.28 21.63 5.84
C MET A 367 7.53 20.42 4.93
N PRO A 368 6.66 20.15 3.94
CA PRO A 368 6.82 19.00 3.06
C PRO A 368 8.05 19.16 2.16
N PHE A 369 8.55 18.06 1.60
CA PHE A 369 9.74 18.06 0.72
C PHE A 369 11.01 18.60 1.40
N SER A 370 11.12 18.45 2.71
CA SER A 370 12.29 18.92 3.46
C SER A 370 13.41 17.90 3.43
N TYR A 371 14.63 18.34 3.74
CA TYR A 371 15.65 17.47 4.32
C TYR A 371 15.68 17.73 5.83
N LEU A 372 15.62 16.66 6.61
CA LEU A 372 15.86 16.67 8.05
C LEU A 372 17.24 16.04 8.26
N LEU A 373 18.18 16.85 8.75
CA LEU A 373 19.60 16.53 8.84
C LEU A 373 20.03 16.55 10.29
N GLU A 374 20.67 15.51 10.75
CA GLU A 374 21.40 15.53 12.01
C GLU A 374 22.76 16.22 11.78
N ASN A 375 23.10 17.14 12.69
CA ASN A 375 24.43 17.72 12.77
C ASN A 375 24.71 18.14 14.22
N ASP A 376 25.73 17.56 14.83
CA ASP A 376 26.12 17.72 16.24
C ASP A 376 24.95 17.46 17.21
N ASP A 377 24.26 16.32 17.04
CA ASP A 377 23.07 15.90 17.82
C ASP A 377 21.86 16.85 17.72
N GLU A 378 21.92 17.83 16.82
CA GLU A 378 20.85 18.77 16.54
C GLU A 378 20.15 18.44 15.21
N SER A 379 18.84 18.69 15.18
CA SER A 379 18.02 18.44 14.00
C SER A 379 17.88 19.72 13.18
N TRP A 380 18.43 19.72 11.98
CA TRP A 380 18.40 20.82 11.03
C TRP A 380 17.43 20.54 9.90
N LEU A 381 16.55 21.49 9.62
CA LEU A 381 15.55 21.39 8.59
C LEU A 381 15.91 22.30 7.41
N ALA A 382 15.97 21.73 6.22
CA ALA A 382 16.11 22.46 4.97
C ALA A 382 14.81 22.32 4.15
N PRO A 383 13.88 23.29 4.25
CA PRO A 383 12.57 23.19 3.62
C PRO A 383 12.64 23.12 2.09
N ALA A 384 11.70 22.40 1.49
CA ALA A 384 11.46 22.34 0.05
C ALA A 384 12.61 21.76 -0.82
N ILE A 385 13.76 21.39 -0.25
CA ILE A 385 14.94 20.92 -1.00
C ILE A 385 14.63 19.67 -1.82
N ASN A 386 13.78 18.78 -1.31
CA ASN A 386 13.49 17.50 -1.95
C ASN A 386 12.59 17.62 -3.20
N LEU A 387 12.02 18.79 -3.49
CA LEU A 387 11.23 19.06 -4.71
C LEU A 387 12.03 18.90 -6.01
N LYS A 388 13.35 19.07 -5.93
CA LYS A 388 14.27 19.04 -7.06
C LYS A 388 15.24 17.86 -6.99
N SER A 389 14.89 16.83 -6.23
CA SER A 389 15.69 15.62 -6.06
C SER A 389 15.33 14.60 -7.13
N VAL A 390 16.34 14.09 -7.84
CA VAL A 390 16.16 12.98 -8.80
C VAL A 390 15.57 11.76 -8.12
N GLY A 391 16.01 11.46 -6.89
CA GLY A 391 15.52 10.32 -6.12
C GLY A 391 14.03 10.40 -5.84
N THR A 392 13.47 11.59 -5.63
CA THR A 392 12.03 11.78 -5.39
C THR A 392 11.22 11.53 -6.65
N ILE A 393 11.60 12.16 -7.76
CA ILE A 393 10.90 11.97 -9.05
C ILE A 393 10.96 10.51 -9.50
N ARG A 394 12.13 9.87 -9.36
CA ARG A 394 12.33 8.46 -9.72
C ARG A 394 11.41 7.53 -8.93
N ASP A 395 11.18 7.80 -7.64
CA ASP A 395 10.30 6.96 -6.83
C ASP A 395 8.82 7.16 -7.15
N VAL A 396 8.41 8.41 -7.38
CA VAL A 396 7.04 8.71 -7.85
C VAL A 396 6.73 7.99 -9.16
N LEU A 397 7.66 7.99 -10.11
CA LEU A 397 7.49 7.32 -11.41
C LEU A 397 7.52 5.78 -11.29
N LYS A 398 8.19 5.25 -10.26
CA LYS A 398 8.27 3.80 -10.02
C LYS A 398 6.97 3.24 -9.45
N TRP A 399 6.29 3.94 -8.55
CA TRP A 399 5.12 3.39 -7.85
C TRP A 399 4.05 2.84 -8.80
N PRO A 400 3.49 3.59 -9.77
CA PRO A 400 2.48 3.05 -10.68
C PRO A 400 3.02 1.91 -11.56
N ARG A 401 4.31 1.95 -11.94
CA ARG A 401 4.98 0.89 -12.71
C ARG A 401 5.24 -0.38 -11.90
N ARG A 402 5.17 -0.28 -10.57
CA ARG A 402 5.40 -1.36 -9.60
C ARG A 402 4.12 -1.76 -8.87
N ASP A 403 2.96 -1.27 -9.29
CA ASP A 403 1.69 -1.77 -8.77
C ASP A 403 1.50 -3.21 -9.27
N LYS A 404 1.69 -4.18 -8.38
CA LYS A 404 1.59 -5.61 -8.68
C LYS A 404 0.20 -6.17 -8.42
N ARG A 405 -0.76 -5.32 -8.05
CA ARG A 405 -2.14 -5.74 -7.80
C ARG A 405 -2.82 -6.08 -9.13
N THR A 406 -2.89 -7.37 -9.41
CA THR A 406 -3.55 -7.94 -10.60
C THR A 406 -5.01 -8.32 -10.33
N ASP A 407 -5.48 -8.20 -9.10
CA ASP A 407 -6.87 -8.41 -8.74
C ASP A 407 -7.76 -7.36 -9.42
N PRO A 408 -8.85 -7.75 -10.12
CA PRO A 408 -9.81 -6.80 -10.67
C PRO A 408 -10.42 -5.86 -9.62
N HIS A 409 -10.57 -6.34 -8.37
CA HIS A 409 -11.09 -5.56 -7.27
C HIS A 409 -9.95 -5.06 -6.37
N LYS A 410 -9.56 -3.80 -6.54
CA LYS A 410 -8.51 -3.15 -5.74
C LYS A 410 -9.13 -2.50 -4.50
N MET A 411 -8.78 -3.01 -3.31
CA MET A 411 -9.32 -2.50 -2.04
C MET A 411 -8.78 -1.11 -1.72
N ASP A 412 -7.47 -0.89 -1.87
CA ASP A 412 -6.86 0.41 -1.57
C ASP A 412 -6.96 1.35 -2.77
N CYS A 413 -7.57 2.51 -2.58
CA CYS A 413 -7.52 3.65 -3.50
C CYS A 413 -6.18 4.36 -3.36
N VAL A 414 -5.40 4.40 -4.44
CA VAL A 414 -4.03 4.94 -4.41
C VAL A 414 -3.89 6.07 -5.43
N ASN A 415 -3.71 7.30 -4.95
CA ASN A 415 -3.28 8.43 -5.79
C ASN A 415 -1.75 8.42 -5.91
N PHE A 416 -1.20 8.62 -7.11
CA PHE A 416 0.26 8.63 -7.34
C PHE A 416 0.84 10.04 -7.55
N ASN A 417 0.00 11.07 -7.45
CA ASN A 417 0.35 12.46 -7.73
C ASN A 417 1.41 12.96 -6.73
N LEU A 418 2.53 13.47 -7.25
CA LEU A 418 3.56 14.14 -6.44
C LEU A 418 3.08 15.47 -5.89
N LEU A 419 2.52 16.29 -6.77
CA LEU A 419 1.88 17.55 -6.45
C LEU A 419 0.37 17.32 -6.51
N SER A 420 -0.29 17.61 -5.41
CA SER A 420 -1.71 17.36 -5.15
C SER A 420 -2.24 18.42 -4.19
N PRO A 421 -3.57 18.60 -4.08
CA PRO A 421 -4.17 19.51 -3.09
C PRO A 421 -3.57 19.35 -1.68
N PHE A 422 -3.41 18.09 -1.22
CA PHE A 422 -2.79 17.75 0.06
C PHE A 422 -1.37 18.30 0.24
N THR A 423 -0.52 18.19 -0.78
CA THR A 423 0.87 18.70 -0.70
C THR A 423 0.95 20.21 -0.91
N ILE A 424 0.15 20.77 -1.82
CA ILE A 424 0.19 22.19 -2.18
C ILE A 424 -0.38 23.06 -1.07
N GLN A 425 -1.45 22.62 -0.39
CA GLN A 425 -1.95 23.33 0.80
C GLN A 425 -0.86 23.42 1.88
N LYS A 426 -0.10 22.33 2.10
CA LYS A 426 1.00 22.30 3.07
C LYS A 426 2.13 23.24 2.66
N MET A 427 2.45 23.33 1.37
CA MET A 427 3.41 24.34 0.87
C MET A 427 2.92 25.78 1.08
N GLY A 428 1.63 26.04 0.89
CA GLY A 428 1.01 27.34 1.19
C GLY A 428 1.17 27.71 2.67
N ASN A 429 0.84 26.77 3.56
CA ASN A 429 1.03 26.92 5.00
C ASN A 429 2.51 27.09 5.38
N ALA A 430 3.41 26.36 4.73
CA ALA A 430 4.86 26.48 4.91
C ALA A 430 5.33 27.90 4.59
N ILE A 431 4.89 28.49 3.48
CA ILE A 431 5.23 29.87 3.11
C ILE A 431 4.77 30.85 4.19
N HIS A 432 3.55 30.70 4.71
CA HIS A 432 3.04 31.54 5.78
C HIS A 432 3.91 31.42 7.05
N LYS A 433 4.16 30.19 7.53
CA LYS A 433 4.98 29.93 8.72
C LYS A 433 6.41 30.43 8.58
N LEU A 434 7.06 30.20 7.44
CA LEU A 434 8.43 30.68 7.21
C LEU A 434 8.51 32.21 7.19
N LYS A 435 7.49 32.91 6.67
CA LYS A 435 7.40 34.38 6.74
C LYS A 435 7.19 34.86 8.19
N GLU A 436 6.33 34.20 8.94
CA GLU A 436 6.07 34.50 10.36
C GLU A 436 7.33 34.33 11.22
N ILE A 437 8.02 33.19 11.10
CA ILE A 437 9.29 32.89 11.79
C ILE A 437 10.33 33.98 11.51
N LYS A 438 10.43 34.40 10.23
CA LYS A 438 11.34 35.47 9.80
C LYS A 438 10.96 36.83 10.40
N ALA A 439 9.67 37.13 10.50
CA ALA A 439 9.17 38.39 11.07
C ALA A 439 9.42 38.46 12.58
N ILE A 440 9.11 37.40 13.33
CA ILE A 440 9.25 37.35 14.80
C ILE A 440 10.72 37.41 15.23
N SER A 441 11.59 36.65 14.56
CA SER A 441 13.00 36.53 14.95
C SER A 441 13.86 37.70 14.44
N GLY A 442 13.31 38.58 13.62
CA GLY A 442 14.02 39.69 12.97
C GLY A 442 14.81 39.28 11.71
N GLU A 443 14.93 40.20 10.76
CA GLU A 443 15.52 39.93 9.44
C GLU A 443 17.01 39.58 9.48
N THR A 444 17.71 39.90 10.58
CA THR A 444 19.15 39.68 10.80
C THR A 444 19.47 38.41 11.59
N THR A 445 18.49 37.56 11.90
CA THR A 445 18.72 36.26 12.56
C THR A 445 19.34 35.21 11.64
N ALA A 446 20.44 34.58 12.07
CA ALA A 446 21.18 33.60 11.26
C ALA A 446 20.50 32.22 11.24
N VAL A 447 19.96 31.79 12.38
CA VAL A 447 19.34 30.47 12.59
C VAL A 447 18.00 30.65 13.30
N PHE A 448 16.96 30.00 12.80
CA PHE A 448 15.61 30.04 13.32
C PHE A 448 15.25 28.72 13.99
N SER A 449 14.54 28.75 15.11
CA SER A 449 14.01 27.55 15.77
C SER A 449 12.60 27.24 15.28
N TYR A 450 12.31 25.97 14.99
CA TYR A 450 11.00 25.51 14.54
C TYR A 450 10.71 24.09 15.06
N ASN A 451 9.74 23.92 15.96
CA ASN A 451 9.27 22.60 16.43
C ASN A 451 10.38 21.56 16.69
N ASN A 452 11.33 21.89 17.57
CA ASN A 452 12.51 21.07 17.90
C ASN A 452 13.48 20.83 16.72
N THR A 453 13.48 21.71 15.73
CA THR A 453 14.46 21.75 14.64
C THR A 453 15.05 23.16 14.49
N LYS A 454 16.15 23.27 13.73
CA LYS A 454 16.82 24.53 13.38
C LYS A 454 16.78 24.75 11.87
N ILE A 455 16.56 25.98 11.42
CA ILE A 455 16.55 26.36 10.01
C ILE A 455 17.54 27.50 9.80
N GLU A 456 18.51 27.33 8.90
CA GLU A 456 19.41 28.42 8.53
C GLU A 456 18.69 29.46 7.65
N ARG A 457 19.07 30.74 7.75
CA ARG A 457 18.44 31.79 6.95
C ARG A 457 18.46 31.52 5.46
N HIS A 458 19.57 31.03 4.94
CA HIS A 458 19.69 30.75 3.52
C HIS A 458 18.76 29.59 3.11
N ALA A 459 18.58 28.57 3.97
CA ALA A 459 17.65 27.47 3.77
C ALA A 459 16.19 27.95 3.81
N LEU A 460 15.83 28.82 4.75
CA LEU A 460 14.50 29.44 4.84
C LEU A 460 14.15 30.23 3.58
N ASN A 461 15.02 31.16 3.16
CA ASN A 461 14.80 31.98 1.97
C ASN A 461 14.73 31.14 0.69
N ARG A 462 15.53 30.08 0.61
CA ARG A 462 15.48 29.12 -0.49
C ARG A 462 14.18 28.32 -0.49
N GLY A 463 13.74 27.87 0.68
CA GLY A 463 12.48 27.15 0.87
C GLY A 463 11.28 27.96 0.37
N LEU A 464 11.19 29.24 0.74
CA LEU A 464 10.16 30.16 0.26
C LEU A 464 10.10 30.22 -1.28
N LYS A 465 11.27 30.33 -1.94
CA LYS A 465 11.35 30.36 -3.40
C LYS A 465 10.91 29.03 -4.01
N LEU A 466 11.40 27.91 -3.50
CA LEU A 466 11.10 26.58 -4.04
C LEU A 466 9.61 26.20 -3.87
N TYR A 467 9.01 26.49 -2.72
CA TYR A 467 7.58 26.28 -2.52
C TYR A 467 6.75 27.12 -3.49
N HIS A 468 7.08 28.39 -3.68
CA HIS A 468 6.38 29.23 -4.66
C HIS A 468 6.48 28.67 -6.08
N LEU A 469 7.67 28.23 -6.53
CA LEU A 469 7.81 27.59 -7.85
C LEU A 469 6.95 26.32 -7.98
N ALA A 470 6.88 25.49 -6.94
CA ALA A 470 6.07 24.27 -6.96
C ALA A 470 4.57 24.57 -6.97
N ILE A 471 4.12 25.57 -6.19
CA ILE A 471 2.74 26.06 -6.20
C ILE A 471 2.37 26.56 -7.60
N MET A 472 3.21 27.40 -8.22
CA MET A 472 2.97 27.91 -9.57
C MET A 472 2.99 26.80 -10.62
N LYS A 473 3.88 25.80 -10.47
CA LYS A 473 3.90 24.59 -11.31
C LYS A 473 2.59 23.81 -11.22
N PHE A 474 2.01 23.68 -10.04
CA PHE A 474 0.72 23.01 -9.84
C PHE A 474 -0.45 23.82 -10.41
N ILE A 475 -0.66 25.05 -9.91
CA ILE A 475 -1.78 25.92 -10.32
C ILE A 475 -1.83 26.07 -11.83
N GLY A 476 -0.69 26.39 -12.47
CA GLY A 476 -0.66 26.58 -13.91
C GLY A 476 -0.93 25.29 -14.70
N ASN A 477 -0.49 24.11 -14.22
CA ASN A 477 -0.83 22.85 -14.87
C ASN A 477 -2.34 22.59 -14.80
N SER A 478 -2.97 22.83 -13.65
CA SER A 478 -4.41 22.61 -13.47
C SER A 478 -5.23 23.61 -14.28
N ILE A 479 -4.84 24.89 -14.33
CA ILE A 479 -5.46 25.91 -15.22
C ILE A 479 -5.34 25.50 -16.69
N ILE A 480 -4.13 25.13 -17.16
CA ILE A 480 -3.93 24.71 -18.55
C ILE A 480 -4.76 23.46 -18.88
N THR A 481 -4.81 22.50 -17.95
CA THR A 481 -5.60 21.27 -18.14
C THR A 481 -7.07 21.61 -18.28
N ARG A 482 -7.61 22.49 -17.42
CA ARG A 482 -8.97 22.99 -17.53
C ARG A 482 -9.23 23.73 -18.84
N LEU A 483 -8.36 24.66 -19.22
CA LEU A 483 -8.51 25.41 -20.47
C LEU A 483 -8.54 24.50 -21.71
N ASN A 484 -7.83 23.36 -21.69
CA ASN A 484 -7.85 22.39 -22.78
C ASN A 484 -9.16 21.59 -22.88
N THR A 485 -10.07 21.65 -21.91
CA THR A 485 -11.39 20.99 -21.99
C THR A 485 -12.46 21.87 -22.64
N CYS A 486 -12.14 23.11 -22.99
CA CYS A 486 -13.08 24.11 -23.48
C CYS A 486 -12.67 24.68 -24.84
N SER A 487 -13.64 25.25 -25.57
CA SER A 487 -13.38 26.09 -26.75
C SER A 487 -13.18 27.54 -26.31
N LEU A 488 -12.01 28.13 -26.61
CA LEU A 488 -11.62 29.45 -26.12
C LEU A 488 -11.69 30.51 -27.25
N ASN A 489 -12.89 30.88 -27.69
CA ASN A 489 -13.06 31.81 -28.81
C ASN A 489 -13.13 33.28 -28.36
N THR A 490 -13.66 33.52 -27.17
CA THR A 490 -13.88 34.85 -26.58
C THR A 490 -13.40 34.90 -25.13
N ALA A 491 -13.26 36.11 -24.58
CA ALA A 491 -12.94 36.28 -23.16
C ALA A 491 -13.99 35.70 -22.21
N ASN A 492 -15.26 35.68 -22.62
CA ASN A 492 -16.32 35.06 -21.84
C ASN A 492 -16.19 33.53 -21.80
N ASP A 493 -15.74 32.90 -22.89
CA ASP A 493 -15.50 31.46 -22.92
C ASP A 493 -14.39 31.05 -21.93
N VAL A 494 -13.32 31.85 -21.86
CA VAL A 494 -12.23 31.64 -20.89
C VAL A 494 -12.76 31.72 -19.46
N LYS A 495 -13.53 32.77 -19.14
CA LYS A 495 -14.12 32.94 -17.81
C LYS A 495 -15.07 31.81 -17.45
N ALA A 496 -15.94 31.41 -18.37
CA ALA A 496 -16.87 30.30 -18.19
C ALA A 496 -16.11 28.98 -17.93
N CYS A 497 -15.03 28.74 -18.66
CA CYS A 497 -14.19 27.55 -18.48
C CYS A 497 -13.49 27.53 -17.11
N LEU A 498 -13.06 28.69 -16.59
CA LEU A 498 -12.40 28.82 -15.30
C LEU A 498 -13.35 28.82 -14.10
N GLN A 499 -14.66 28.70 -14.31
CA GLN A 499 -15.63 28.54 -13.23
C GLN A 499 -15.49 27.14 -12.60
N PRO A 500 -15.48 27.03 -11.26
CA PRO A 500 -15.60 25.74 -10.57
C PRO A 500 -16.92 25.04 -10.91
N ASP A 501 -16.88 23.71 -11.04
CA ASP A 501 -18.05 22.91 -11.40
C ASP A 501 -18.99 22.66 -10.21
N SER A 502 -18.42 22.65 -9.00
CA SER A 502 -19.18 22.40 -7.77
C SER A 502 -18.48 22.99 -6.55
N GLN A 503 -19.14 22.91 -5.39
CA GLN A 503 -18.53 23.21 -4.10
C GLN A 503 -17.75 22.03 -3.51
N ILE A 504 -17.96 20.80 -4.01
CA ILE A 504 -17.26 19.61 -3.55
C ILE A 504 -15.80 19.69 -4.00
N GLY A 505 -14.87 19.42 -3.08
CA GLY A 505 -13.43 19.58 -3.30
C GLY A 505 -12.84 20.83 -2.66
N GLN A 506 -13.64 21.76 -2.16
CA GLN A 506 -13.13 22.94 -1.46
C GLN A 506 -12.63 22.59 -0.04
N GLY A 507 -11.82 23.48 0.54
CA GLY A 507 -11.28 23.34 1.88
C GLY A 507 -10.02 22.47 1.96
N ASP A 508 -9.78 21.92 3.16
CA ASP A 508 -8.60 21.08 3.39
C ASP A 508 -8.73 19.71 2.72
N TRP A 509 -7.62 19.21 2.21
CA TRP A 509 -7.46 17.84 1.75
C TRP A 509 -6.59 17.04 2.70
N ILE A 510 -6.85 15.74 2.79
CA ILE A 510 -6.12 14.80 3.64
C ILE A 510 -5.67 13.59 2.82
N ASP A 511 -4.65 12.90 3.32
CA ASP A 511 -4.16 11.64 2.76
C ASP A 511 -4.48 10.50 3.74
N LEU A 512 -5.49 9.71 3.41
CA LEU A 512 -5.96 8.56 4.19
C LEU A 512 -5.14 7.31 3.85
N ALA A 513 -3.81 7.41 3.95
CA ALA A 513 -2.89 6.32 3.57
C ALA A 513 -3.07 5.83 2.13
N GLY A 514 -3.08 6.73 1.13
CA GLY A 514 -3.21 6.37 -0.28
C GLY A 514 -4.23 7.22 -1.01
N LEU A 515 -5.42 7.35 -0.41
CA LEU A 515 -6.53 8.15 -0.90
C LEU A 515 -6.35 9.61 -0.48
N ILE A 516 -6.12 10.46 -1.47
CA ILE A 516 -6.08 11.91 -1.28
C ILE A 516 -7.48 12.44 -1.57
N ALA A 517 -8.16 12.96 -0.55
CA ALA A 517 -9.56 13.36 -0.64
C ALA A 517 -9.86 14.67 0.13
N PRO A 518 -10.96 15.38 -0.23
CA PRO A 518 -11.44 16.53 0.53
C PRO A 518 -11.88 16.12 1.93
N LYS A 519 -11.37 16.80 2.96
CA LYS A 519 -11.67 16.50 4.37
C LYS A 519 -13.17 16.61 4.68
N HIS A 520 -13.86 17.59 4.09
CA HIS A 520 -15.30 17.75 4.26
C HIS A 520 -16.07 16.50 3.83
N ALA A 521 -15.76 15.95 2.66
CA ALA A 521 -16.46 14.77 2.14
C ALA A 521 -16.23 13.54 3.02
N ILE A 522 -15.04 13.41 3.61
CA ILE A 522 -14.76 12.38 4.60
C ILE A 522 -15.59 12.61 5.87
N VAL A 523 -15.64 13.84 6.40
CA VAL A 523 -16.46 14.14 7.59
C VAL A 523 -17.94 13.86 7.33
N GLU A 524 -18.45 14.18 6.14
CA GLU A 524 -19.82 13.88 5.73
C GLU A 524 -20.09 12.37 5.71
N LEU A 525 -19.19 11.58 5.12
CA LEU A 525 -19.24 10.11 5.17
C LEU A 525 -19.28 9.59 6.62
N LEU A 526 -18.41 10.09 7.50
CA LEU A 526 -18.39 9.69 8.91
C LEU A 526 -19.71 10.06 9.60
N ASN A 527 -20.29 11.24 9.29
CA ASN A 527 -21.57 11.66 9.85
C ASN A 527 -22.72 10.77 9.38
N GLN A 528 -22.75 10.35 8.11
CA GLN A 528 -23.78 9.45 7.57
C GLN A 528 -23.75 8.08 8.26
N VAL A 529 -22.56 7.55 8.54
CA VAL A 529 -22.40 6.32 9.34
C VAL A 529 -22.89 6.54 10.78
N GLU A 530 -22.54 7.67 11.41
CA GLU A 530 -23.00 8.01 12.78
C GLU A 530 -24.50 8.24 12.88
N GLN A 531 -25.15 8.71 11.81
CA GLN A 531 -26.59 8.95 11.76
C GLN A 531 -27.37 7.67 11.39
N GLY A 532 -26.75 6.74 10.67
CA GLY A 532 -27.31 5.45 10.30
C GLY A 532 -27.83 5.39 8.87
N ASP A 533 -27.45 6.37 8.05
CA ASP A 533 -27.73 6.38 6.63
C ASP A 533 -26.88 5.34 5.89
N ILE A 534 -25.66 5.09 6.39
CA ILE A 534 -24.77 4.02 5.95
C ILE A 534 -24.73 2.95 7.05
N GLN A 535 -25.06 1.71 6.67
CA GLN A 535 -25.19 0.58 7.61
C GLN A 535 -24.34 -0.63 7.22
N GLU A 536 -23.71 -0.62 6.04
CA GLU A 536 -22.88 -1.70 5.53
C GLU A 536 -21.46 -1.23 5.22
N LEU A 537 -20.46 -2.09 5.47
CA LEU A 537 -19.06 -1.82 5.16
C LEU A 537 -18.85 -1.49 3.67
N GLN A 538 -19.57 -2.20 2.77
CA GLN A 538 -19.45 -1.99 1.33
C GLN A 538 -19.85 -0.57 0.91
N GLN A 539 -20.89 0.01 1.53
CA GLN A 539 -21.32 1.38 1.24
C GLN A 539 -20.23 2.40 1.60
N VAL A 540 -19.48 2.18 2.69
CA VAL A 540 -18.35 3.04 3.06
C VAL A 540 -17.23 2.94 2.03
N GLU A 541 -16.90 1.73 1.59
CA GLU A 541 -15.88 1.50 0.54
C GLU A 541 -16.30 2.12 -0.80
N ASP A 542 -17.58 2.02 -1.18
CA ASP A 542 -18.13 2.65 -2.39
C ASP A 542 -17.99 4.17 -2.35
N CYS A 543 -18.10 4.80 -1.17
CA CYS A 543 -17.77 6.21 -1.00
C CYS A 543 -16.29 6.50 -1.24
N PHE A 544 -15.36 5.66 -0.76
CA PHE A 544 -13.93 5.83 -1.04
C PHE A 544 -13.62 5.70 -2.54
N TYR A 545 -14.21 4.71 -3.22
CA TYR A 545 -14.07 4.55 -4.68
C TYR A 545 -14.61 5.77 -5.42
N SER A 546 -15.79 6.26 -5.06
CA SER A 546 -16.37 7.47 -5.66
C SER A 546 -15.49 8.72 -5.48
N LEU A 547 -14.88 8.89 -4.30
CA LEU A 547 -13.94 9.98 -4.05
C LEU A 547 -12.67 9.85 -4.90
N HIS A 548 -12.15 8.64 -5.08
CA HIS A 548 -10.97 8.37 -5.91
C HIS A 548 -11.25 8.62 -7.39
N ASP A 549 -12.37 8.13 -7.91
CA ASP A 549 -12.78 8.27 -9.31
C ASP A 549 -13.01 9.74 -9.69
N ASN A 550 -13.53 10.55 -8.76
CA ASN A 550 -13.80 11.98 -8.96
C ASN A 550 -12.63 12.90 -8.59
N TYR A 551 -11.44 12.35 -8.29
CA TYR A 551 -10.28 13.10 -7.81
C TYR A 551 -9.99 14.37 -8.63
N TYR A 552 -9.89 14.26 -9.96
CA TYR A 552 -9.54 15.41 -10.82
C TYR A 552 -10.63 16.48 -10.89
N ASN A 553 -11.90 16.09 -10.78
CA ASN A 553 -13.02 17.04 -10.73
C ASN A 553 -12.96 17.87 -9.44
N TYR A 554 -12.70 17.21 -8.32
CA TYR A 554 -12.56 17.87 -7.02
C TYR A 554 -11.26 18.68 -6.92
N GLU A 555 -10.16 18.19 -7.50
CA GLU A 555 -8.88 18.91 -7.58
C GLU A 555 -9.06 20.26 -8.27
N TRP A 556 -9.86 20.32 -9.34
CA TRP A 556 -10.15 21.57 -10.04
C TRP A 556 -10.88 22.59 -9.14
N ASN A 557 -11.95 22.16 -8.47
CA ASN A 557 -12.70 23.02 -7.55
C ASN A 557 -11.81 23.54 -6.42
N TRP A 558 -10.94 22.67 -5.89
CA TRP A 558 -9.93 23.05 -4.91
C TRP A 558 -8.95 24.09 -5.45
N THR A 559 -8.39 23.83 -6.64
CA THR A 559 -7.37 24.68 -7.27
C THR A 559 -7.91 26.08 -7.51
N ALA A 560 -9.13 26.21 -8.02
CA ALA A 560 -9.74 27.51 -8.28
C ALA A 560 -9.90 28.33 -6.98
N ASN A 561 -10.31 27.69 -5.88
CA ASN A 561 -10.42 28.33 -4.56
C ASN A 561 -9.04 28.69 -3.96
N PHE A 562 -8.08 27.77 -4.04
CA PHE A 562 -6.72 27.99 -3.56
C PHE A 562 -6.03 29.12 -4.33
N ALA A 563 -6.14 29.13 -5.66
CA ALA A 563 -5.60 30.18 -6.52
C ALA A 563 -6.24 31.54 -6.21
N ALA A 564 -7.56 31.58 -5.95
CA ALA A 564 -8.24 32.82 -5.56
C ALA A 564 -7.66 33.43 -4.28
N THR A 565 -7.38 32.58 -3.28
CA THR A 565 -6.73 33.00 -2.04
C THR A 565 -5.26 33.39 -2.27
N TYR A 566 -4.53 32.60 -3.06
CA TYR A 566 -3.11 32.79 -3.29
C TYR A 566 -2.78 34.09 -4.03
N PHE A 567 -3.60 34.45 -5.02
CA PHE A 567 -3.46 35.70 -5.79
C PHE A 567 -4.31 36.85 -5.23
N ASN A 568 -5.06 36.62 -4.14
CA ASN A 568 -6.03 37.56 -3.58
C ASN A 568 -7.04 38.09 -4.63
N LYS A 569 -7.42 37.24 -5.59
CA LYS A 569 -8.34 37.56 -6.69
C LYS A 569 -8.90 36.28 -7.31
N PRO A 570 -10.23 36.12 -7.47
CA PRO A 570 -10.82 34.97 -8.16
C PRO A 570 -10.34 34.83 -9.61
N LEU A 571 -10.11 33.60 -10.08
CA LEU A 571 -9.70 33.35 -11.49
C LEU A 571 -10.71 33.89 -12.50
N THR A 572 -12.00 33.87 -12.17
CA THR A 572 -13.10 34.34 -13.05
C THR A 572 -13.19 35.86 -13.14
N SER A 573 -12.57 36.59 -12.19
CA SER A 573 -12.49 38.05 -12.22
C SER A 573 -11.16 38.57 -12.77
N MET A 574 -10.22 37.68 -13.10
CA MET A 574 -8.96 38.05 -13.76
C MET A 574 -9.16 38.43 -15.22
N SER A 575 -8.34 39.36 -15.71
CA SER A 575 -8.24 39.65 -17.14
C SER A 575 -7.46 38.54 -17.85
N ILE A 576 -7.58 38.46 -19.17
CA ILE A 576 -6.82 37.46 -19.94
C ILE A 576 -5.32 37.69 -19.77
N GLU A 577 -4.87 38.94 -19.69
CA GLU A 577 -3.46 39.27 -19.47
C GLU A 577 -2.95 38.72 -18.13
N GLU A 578 -3.74 38.80 -17.06
CA GLU A 578 -3.38 38.22 -15.76
C GLU A 578 -3.29 36.69 -15.84
N ILE A 579 -4.22 36.03 -16.56
CA ILE A 579 -4.15 34.58 -16.79
C ILE A 579 -2.92 34.20 -17.62
N ILE A 580 -2.56 35.00 -18.63
CA ILE A 580 -1.34 34.82 -19.41
C ILE A 580 -0.11 34.94 -18.50
N GLN A 581 -0.06 35.93 -17.60
CA GLN A 581 1.05 36.08 -16.65
C GLN A 581 1.21 34.86 -15.74
N ILE A 582 0.11 34.29 -15.24
CA ILE A 582 0.13 33.05 -14.45
C ILE A 582 0.73 31.90 -15.27
N ILE A 583 0.35 31.76 -16.56
CA ILE A 583 0.87 30.72 -17.44
C ILE A 583 2.35 30.95 -17.77
N GLU A 584 2.78 32.20 -17.94
CA GLU A 584 4.20 32.51 -18.13
C GLU A 584 5.04 32.18 -16.90
N GLU A 585 4.53 32.49 -15.70
CA GLU A 585 5.17 32.15 -14.44
C GLU A 585 5.19 30.65 -14.18
N TRP A 586 4.12 29.93 -14.52
CA TRP A 586 4.09 28.48 -14.55
C TRP A 586 5.19 27.92 -15.46
N ARG A 587 5.31 28.42 -16.69
CA ARG A 587 6.34 27.97 -17.65
C ARG A 587 7.73 28.20 -17.08
N LYS A 588 8.00 29.40 -16.53
CA LYS A 588 9.27 29.71 -15.87
C LYS A 588 9.54 28.76 -14.70
N SER A 589 8.52 28.45 -13.90
CA SER A 589 8.63 27.58 -12.73
C SER A 589 8.91 26.12 -13.09
N VAL A 590 8.21 25.58 -14.09
CA VAL A 590 8.46 24.23 -14.62
C VAL A 590 9.90 24.13 -15.11
N VAL A 591 10.33 25.04 -15.99
CA VAL A 591 11.68 25.03 -16.55
C VAL A 591 12.74 25.21 -15.46
N ALA A 592 12.50 26.05 -14.46
CA ALA A 592 13.42 26.25 -13.33
C ALA A 592 13.58 24.97 -12.51
N ILE A 593 12.49 24.30 -12.14
CA ILE A 593 12.54 23.04 -11.37
C ILE A 593 13.24 21.95 -12.18
N ASP A 594 12.90 21.81 -13.47
CA ASP A 594 13.47 20.76 -14.31
C ASP A 594 14.97 21.00 -14.58
N LYS A 595 15.41 22.26 -14.73
CA LYS A 595 16.84 22.62 -14.75
C LYS A 595 17.54 22.26 -13.44
N MET A 596 16.91 22.51 -12.29
CA MET A 596 17.48 22.08 -11.00
C MET A 596 17.58 20.56 -10.88
N LEU A 597 16.60 19.83 -11.42
CA LEU A 597 16.58 18.38 -11.46
C LEU A 597 17.68 17.82 -12.38
N TYR A 598 17.92 18.47 -13.52
CA TYR A 598 19.02 18.16 -14.43
C TYR A 598 20.39 18.37 -13.76
N GLU A 599 20.59 19.48 -13.04
CA GLU A 599 21.81 19.72 -12.27
C GLU A 599 22.00 18.73 -11.11
N ASP A 600 20.91 18.28 -10.49
CA ASP A 600 20.96 17.25 -9.47
C ASP A 600 21.35 15.87 -10.07
N ALA A 601 20.81 15.53 -11.24
CA ALA A 601 21.16 14.32 -11.98
C ALA A 601 22.65 14.26 -12.34
N LYS A 602 23.27 15.40 -12.69
CA LYS A 602 24.72 15.46 -12.97
C LYS A 602 25.58 14.98 -11.80
N LYS A 603 25.11 15.10 -10.55
CA LYS A 603 25.86 14.64 -9.38
C LYS A 603 26.06 13.13 -9.37
N GLU A 604 25.14 12.36 -9.95
CA GLU A 604 25.25 10.90 -10.06
C GLU A 604 26.35 10.44 -11.04
N PHE A 605 26.93 11.36 -11.83
CA PHE A 605 27.94 11.08 -12.87
C PHE A 605 29.29 11.78 -12.61
N ARG A 606 29.50 12.29 -11.39
CA ARG A 606 30.76 12.93 -11.00
C ARG A 606 31.85 11.90 -10.69
N LEU A 607 33.09 12.36 -10.62
CA LEU A 607 34.28 11.55 -10.44
C LEU A 607 34.26 10.75 -9.12
N GLU A 608 33.63 11.28 -8.07
CA GLU A 608 33.43 10.58 -6.79
C GLU A 608 32.52 9.36 -6.95
N ALA A 609 31.51 9.43 -7.83
CA ALA A 609 30.62 8.30 -8.14
C ALA A 609 31.33 7.19 -8.93
N MET A 610 32.51 7.48 -9.51
CA MET A 610 33.31 6.53 -10.25
C MET A 610 34.32 5.78 -9.38
N THR A 611 34.43 6.07 -8.08
CA THR A 611 35.52 5.58 -7.20
C THR A 611 35.78 4.06 -7.28
N GLY A 612 34.74 3.24 -7.44
CA GLY A 612 34.87 1.77 -7.55
C GLY A 612 34.98 1.20 -8.97
N PHE A 613 35.13 2.04 -10.00
CA PHE A 613 35.20 1.62 -11.41
C PHE A 613 36.64 1.65 -11.92
N GLY A 614 36.96 0.77 -12.87
CA GLY A 614 38.29 0.66 -13.49
C GLY A 614 39.38 0.30 -12.48
N MET A 615 39.14 -0.72 -11.65
CA MET A 615 39.92 -1.12 -10.46
C MET A 615 41.45 -1.05 -10.62
N ASP A 616 41.99 -1.49 -11.76
CA ASP A 616 43.44 -1.54 -12.03
C ASP A 616 43.87 -0.59 -13.16
N GLY A 617 43.00 0.33 -13.55
CA GLY A 617 43.15 1.19 -14.72
C GLY A 617 43.51 2.64 -14.43
N ASP A 618 43.79 3.39 -15.48
CA ASP A 618 43.91 4.84 -15.41
C ASP A 618 42.52 5.52 -15.42
N HIS A 619 42.50 6.84 -15.42
CA HIS A 619 41.26 7.61 -15.47
C HIS A 619 40.40 7.27 -16.70
N LYS A 620 41.00 6.90 -17.82
CA LYS A 620 40.28 6.57 -19.05
C LYS A 620 39.61 5.20 -18.91
N THR A 621 40.30 4.20 -18.36
CA THR A 621 39.71 2.88 -18.06
C THR A 621 38.56 3.00 -17.06
N LYS A 622 38.75 3.80 -15.99
CA LYS A 622 37.71 4.11 -15.00
C LYS A 622 36.46 4.73 -15.63
N GLN A 623 36.64 5.70 -16.53
CA GLN A 623 35.53 6.32 -17.24
C GLN A 623 34.83 5.34 -18.19
N LEU A 624 35.57 4.57 -18.97
CA LEU A 624 35.00 3.58 -19.90
C LEU A 624 34.22 2.49 -19.16
N ASP A 625 34.75 2.01 -18.03
CA ASP A 625 34.08 1.02 -17.19
C ASP A 625 32.78 1.59 -16.61
N PHE A 626 32.84 2.79 -16.02
CA PHE A 626 31.65 3.50 -15.54
C PHE A 626 30.61 3.69 -16.64
N GLU A 627 31.01 4.15 -17.83
CA GLU A 627 30.11 4.36 -18.96
C GLU A 627 29.50 3.05 -19.48
N SER A 628 30.23 1.92 -19.41
CA SER A 628 29.68 0.62 -19.83
C SER A 628 28.59 0.11 -18.88
N VAL A 629 28.72 0.38 -17.58
CA VAL A 629 27.79 -0.10 -16.55
C VAL A 629 26.63 0.87 -16.33
N ARG A 630 26.89 2.17 -16.30
CA ARG A 630 25.93 3.22 -15.94
C ARG A 630 25.41 4.00 -17.14
N GLY A 631 26.04 3.85 -18.30
CA GLY A 631 25.80 4.68 -19.48
C GLY A 631 26.45 6.06 -19.36
N LYS A 632 26.41 6.81 -20.47
CA LYS A 632 26.81 8.23 -20.50
C LYS A 632 25.67 9.11 -20.02
N PHE A 633 26.01 10.25 -19.42
CA PHE A 633 25.02 11.21 -18.92
C PHE A 633 24.03 11.66 -20.02
N GLU A 634 24.54 11.98 -21.21
CA GLU A 634 23.75 12.44 -22.36
C GLU A 634 22.85 11.32 -22.93
N SER A 635 23.27 10.07 -22.74
CA SER A 635 22.52 8.90 -23.22
C SER A 635 21.46 8.41 -22.24
N ASN A 636 21.50 8.87 -20.98
CA ASN A 636 20.64 8.39 -19.91
C ASN A 636 19.16 8.75 -20.14
N ASP A 637 18.28 7.75 -20.08
CA ASP A 637 16.86 7.92 -20.41
C ASP A 637 16.16 8.94 -19.50
N PHE A 638 16.51 8.99 -18.21
CA PHE A 638 15.94 9.95 -17.29
C PHE A 638 16.36 11.38 -17.61
N VAL A 639 17.63 11.58 -18.00
CA VAL A 639 18.15 12.90 -18.42
C VAL A 639 17.44 13.37 -19.70
N LYS A 640 17.27 12.48 -20.68
CA LYS A 640 16.50 12.76 -21.90
C LYS A 640 15.04 13.09 -21.61
N GLU A 641 14.41 12.37 -20.68
CA GLU A 641 13.04 12.61 -20.25
C GLU A 641 12.88 14.02 -19.64
N ILE A 642 13.85 14.49 -18.86
CA ILE A 642 13.85 15.87 -18.32
C ILE A 642 13.91 16.90 -19.46
N LEU A 643 14.84 16.75 -20.39
CA LEU A 643 15.00 17.70 -21.51
C LEU A 643 13.74 17.71 -22.40
N THR A 644 13.22 16.53 -22.71
CA THR A 644 11.96 16.37 -23.47
C THR A 644 10.79 17.01 -22.72
N HIS A 645 10.72 16.84 -21.40
CA HIS A 645 9.67 17.46 -20.57
C HIS A 645 9.75 19.00 -20.61
N ILE A 646 10.96 19.57 -20.54
CA ILE A 646 11.17 21.02 -20.69
C ILE A 646 10.64 21.52 -22.04
N GLU A 647 11.02 20.88 -23.14
CA GLU A 647 10.58 21.25 -24.49
C GLU A 647 9.06 21.17 -24.61
N ARG A 648 8.49 20.04 -24.20
CA ARG A 648 7.05 19.76 -24.32
C ARG A 648 6.20 20.73 -23.49
N LYS A 649 6.63 21.07 -22.27
CA LYS A 649 5.94 22.02 -21.41
C LYS A 649 6.11 23.46 -21.88
N THR A 650 7.27 23.80 -22.44
CA THR A 650 7.50 25.13 -23.06
C THR A 650 6.57 25.35 -24.24
N ALA A 651 6.50 24.38 -25.17
CA ALA A 651 5.61 24.43 -26.32
C ALA A 651 4.12 24.47 -25.92
N LEU A 652 3.74 23.72 -24.87
CA LEU A 652 2.38 23.75 -24.32
C LEU A 652 2.01 25.14 -23.81
N GLY A 653 2.89 25.78 -23.04
CA GLY A 653 2.65 27.14 -22.54
C GLY A 653 2.47 28.15 -23.68
N GLU A 654 3.36 28.12 -24.67
CA GLU A 654 3.28 29.02 -25.83
C GLU A 654 1.99 28.82 -26.64
N ARG A 655 1.55 27.58 -26.81
CA ARG A 655 0.29 27.27 -27.50
C ARG A 655 -0.90 27.88 -26.75
N VAL A 656 -0.99 27.68 -25.43
CA VAL A 656 -2.13 28.17 -24.64
C VAL A 656 -2.12 29.70 -24.58
N ILE A 657 -0.95 30.33 -24.44
CA ILE A 657 -0.82 31.80 -24.48
C ILE A 657 -1.35 32.34 -25.82
N LYS A 658 -0.96 31.75 -26.96
CA LYS A 658 -1.48 32.15 -28.28
C LYS A 658 -3.00 32.01 -28.39
N GLN A 659 -3.58 30.96 -27.82
CA GLN A 659 -5.04 30.78 -27.79
C GLN A 659 -5.73 31.87 -26.98
N LEU A 660 -5.18 32.20 -25.81
CA LEU A 660 -5.71 33.27 -24.95
C LEU A 660 -5.58 34.66 -25.60
N GLU A 661 -4.45 34.97 -26.24
CA GLU A 661 -4.26 36.21 -26.99
C GLU A 661 -5.27 36.35 -28.14
N GLN A 662 -5.60 35.25 -28.83
CA GLN A 662 -6.63 35.24 -29.88
C GLN A 662 -8.03 35.48 -29.31
N ALA A 663 -8.36 34.86 -28.18
CA ALA A 663 -9.63 35.06 -27.49
C ALA A 663 -9.79 36.51 -26.99
N ASN A 664 -8.69 37.16 -26.61
CA ASN A 664 -8.69 38.55 -26.17
C ASN A 664 -8.91 39.56 -27.31
N LYS A 665 -8.40 39.26 -28.51
CA LYS A 665 -8.55 40.12 -29.70
C LYS A 665 -9.96 40.11 -30.30
N LYS A 666 -10.79 39.13 -29.93
CA LYS A 666 -12.18 38.96 -30.39
C LYS A 666 -13.22 39.47 -29.39
N ALA A 667 -12.78 40.10 -28.30
CA ALA A 667 -13.63 40.64 -27.24
C ALA A 667 -14.20 42.02 -27.58
#